data_AF-A0A956MD25-F1
#
_entry.id   AF-A0A956MD25-F1
#
_cell.length_a   1.000
_cell.length_b   1.000
_cell.length_c   1.000
_cell.angle_alpha   90.00
_cell.angle_beta   90.00
_cell.angle_gamma   90.00
#
_symmetry.space_group_name_H-M   'P 1'
#
loop_
_entity.id
_entity.type
_entity.pdbx_description
1 polymer ?
#
loop_
_entity_poly.entity_id
_entity_poly.type
_entity_poly.pdbx_seq_one_letter_code
_entity_poly.pdbx_strand_id
1 'polypeptide(L)'
;MANSISENQYVQGPLSFSESHRSFRGDIRGRYVRIFKQAENAQLVLAEVEVMTQVGTNVARGKVAIQSSDHYLDTGVEGPTDYALAIRPEGMPKAVMLFAEFLDEKVTTNVARGKVATQISEHSGAVAARAVDGNTSGVWEENSCTATGSERNPWWQVDLGDSYDISEIKIWNRTDCCGDLLRNFHIMVSETPITANSMSENQYIQGSQSFSASTKSFKGEKKGRYVRIFKQADNAQLVLAEVQVMAQVRTNVAKGKMATQSTIHRNAGAARAVDGNTSGVWAEKSSTATGSERNPWWQVDLGGMYDIREIRIWNRTDCCGELLRNFHIMVSETPITANSTSENQYIQGSQSFSESNKSFKGDKRGRYVRIFKQAENAQLVLAEVEVMAIPDEQSTEAVANHLLGNGRAQRLFELQSYGKLTLDVMRIDGWKNLGRNANYFVNDARGYQGAIVEDAKNLNPNVDFSAYSIFYVVCPPGFNHISGAGGVRFGDDGDLVHGVIFGGGLYESPYTLFVHETGHTFGLPDVYPGRPNYPPENPSRHFLRAGSWDVMSSAGNATGFFGWHRHKMGWLDTHRKTYFESGTHEIVLTRLSSCCGTSMAVIPVGMAENPSKVFVVELAEPVIKFTNSDLIRASIFEMSENDGVLIYSVDATKPTKADPFIVYSKALESVQQAPFTTGSSFAEIQRFNKWASQMMEMAPYTTGDIFSNEEAPMNVEVLEKIGSGPNSSYKVKITVNEPTAANQ
;
A
#
# COMPACT_ATOMS: atom_id res chain seq x y z
N MET A 1 9.60 7.68 40.74
CA MET A 1 11.07 7.61 40.90
C MET A 1 11.48 6.18 40.65
N ALA A 2 12.56 6.00 39.91
CA ALA A 2 12.99 4.75 39.26
C ALA A 2 12.99 3.52 40.18
N ASN A 3 12.53 2.39 39.64
CA ASN A 3 13.15 1.09 39.90
C ASN A 3 13.14 0.32 38.59
N SER A 4 14.35 0.21 38.04
CA SER A 4 14.73 -0.58 36.89
C SER A 4 14.30 -2.03 37.01
N ILE A 5 13.62 -2.57 36.01
CA ILE A 5 13.62 -4.02 35.75
C ILE A 5 14.82 -4.28 34.83
N SER A 6 16.02 -4.03 35.35
CA SER A 6 17.28 -4.43 34.74
C SER A 6 17.94 -5.46 35.65
N GLU A 7 17.38 -6.66 35.68
CA GLU A 7 18.12 -7.83 36.15
C GLU A 7 17.97 -8.92 35.09
N ASN A 8 18.86 -8.89 34.10
CA ASN A 8 19.22 -10.10 33.36
C ASN A 8 19.82 -11.06 34.39
N GLN A 9 19.03 -11.98 34.94
CA GLN A 9 19.57 -13.07 35.73
C GLN A 9 20.25 -14.05 34.77
N TYR A 10 21.58 -14.00 34.72
CA TYR A 10 22.39 -15.00 34.04
C TYR A 10 22.53 -16.23 34.93
N VAL A 11 21.81 -17.30 34.61
CA VAL A 11 22.06 -18.61 35.23
C VAL A 11 23.22 -19.25 34.47
N GLN A 12 24.44 -19.11 35.00
CA GLN A 12 25.61 -19.82 34.50
C GLN A 12 25.66 -21.24 35.08
N GLY A 13 25.72 -22.24 34.21
CA GLY A 13 26.11 -23.60 34.57
C GLY A 13 26.76 -24.27 33.35
N PRO A 14 27.86 -25.01 33.51
CA PRO A 14 28.50 -25.69 32.39
C PRO A 14 27.55 -26.75 31.80
N LEU A 15 27.36 -26.72 30.49
CA LEU A 15 26.76 -27.81 29.71
C LEU A 15 27.87 -28.79 29.37
N SER A 16 27.82 -30.01 29.91
CA SER A 16 28.65 -31.13 29.43
C SER A 16 27.89 -31.89 28.35
N PHE A 17 28.57 -32.23 27.26
CA PHE A 17 28.04 -32.76 25.99
C PHE A 17 27.29 -34.11 26.04
N SER A 18 26.97 -34.64 27.22
CA SER A 18 26.37 -35.97 27.38
C SER A 18 25.01 -36.00 28.08
N GLU A 19 24.39 -34.86 28.38
CA GLU A 19 23.08 -34.84 29.06
C GLU A 19 21.93 -34.70 28.05
N SER A 20 21.00 -35.67 28.06
CA SER A 20 19.81 -35.71 27.19
C SER A 20 18.66 -34.80 27.68
N HIS A 21 18.72 -34.31 28.92
CA HIS A 21 17.75 -33.39 29.48
C HIS A 21 18.36 -32.62 30.66
N ARG A 22 18.19 -31.30 30.71
CA ARG A 22 18.59 -30.49 31.86
C ARG A 22 17.52 -29.43 32.16
N SER A 23 17.06 -29.41 33.41
CA SER A 23 16.08 -28.43 33.89
C SER A 23 16.75 -27.39 34.78
N PHE A 24 16.50 -26.12 34.52
CA PHE A 24 16.88 -25.03 35.43
C PHE A 24 15.64 -24.60 36.21
N ARG A 25 15.72 -24.64 37.55
CA ARG A 25 14.69 -24.12 38.45
C ARG A 25 15.29 -22.99 39.28
N GLY A 26 14.68 -21.82 39.20
CA GLY A 26 15.05 -20.64 39.98
C GLY A 26 13.89 -19.65 39.98
N ASP A 27 13.95 -18.68 40.89
CA ASP A 27 12.98 -17.59 40.98
C ASP A 27 13.30 -16.54 39.88
N ILE A 28 13.22 -16.97 38.63
CA ILE A 28 13.64 -16.21 37.45
C ILE A 28 12.48 -15.31 37.03
N ARG A 29 12.64 -14.00 37.20
CA ARG A 29 11.67 -12.99 36.76
C ARG A 29 12.13 -12.37 35.44
N GLY A 30 11.51 -12.75 34.34
CA GLY A 30 11.82 -12.21 33.02
C GLY A 30 10.74 -12.55 31.99
N ARG A 31 10.62 -11.75 30.92
CA ARG A 31 9.66 -11.97 29.81
C ARG A 31 10.17 -12.91 28.72
N TYR A 32 11.48 -13.16 28.66
CA TYR A 32 12.13 -13.91 27.58
C TYR A 32 13.21 -14.86 28.13
N VAL A 33 13.50 -15.93 27.39
CA VAL A 33 14.61 -16.86 27.65
C VAL A 33 15.56 -16.80 26.47
N ARG A 34 16.82 -16.41 26.72
CA ARG A 34 17.88 -16.38 25.70
C ARG A 34 18.88 -17.49 25.99
N ILE A 35 19.13 -18.36 25.01
CA ILE A 35 20.15 -19.41 25.09
C ILE A 35 21.22 -19.06 24.06
N PHE A 36 22.47 -18.94 24.49
CA PHE A 36 23.60 -18.61 23.63
C PHE A 36 24.84 -19.38 24.08
N LYS A 37 25.77 -19.63 23.16
CA LYS A 37 27.06 -20.28 23.49
C LYS A 37 28.12 -19.23 23.81
N GLN A 38 29.03 -19.53 24.73
CA GLN A 38 30.19 -18.69 25.06
C GLN A 38 31.52 -19.16 24.41
N ALA A 39 31.60 -20.40 23.90
CA ALA A 39 32.83 -20.95 23.33
C ALA A 39 32.85 -20.88 21.79
N GLU A 40 33.94 -20.35 21.24
CA GLU A 40 34.11 -20.08 19.80
C GLU A 40 33.90 -21.34 18.93
N ASN A 41 34.23 -22.53 19.43
CA ASN A 41 34.24 -23.78 18.63
C ASN A 41 33.24 -24.87 19.07
N ALA A 42 32.26 -24.56 19.94
CA ALA A 42 31.22 -25.52 20.34
C ALA A 42 29.98 -25.43 19.43
N GLN A 43 29.33 -26.57 19.12
CA GLN A 43 28.00 -26.62 18.52
C GLN A 43 26.93 -26.54 19.61
N LEU A 44 25.89 -25.71 19.41
CA LEU A 44 24.70 -25.66 20.26
C LEU A 44 23.52 -26.25 19.46
N VAL A 45 23.08 -27.44 19.85
CA VAL A 45 21.93 -28.13 19.24
C VAL A 45 20.83 -28.20 20.29
N LEU A 46 19.67 -27.59 19.99
CA LEU A 46 18.51 -27.56 20.87
C LEU A 46 17.34 -28.21 20.14
N ALA A 47 16.84 -29.33 20.66
CA ALA A 47 15.71 -30.05 20.05
C ALA A 47 14.36 -29.40 20.43
N GLU A 48 14.19 -29.01 21.69
CA GLU A 48 12.96 -28.37 22.19
C GLU A 48 13.29 -27.47 23.39
N VAL A 49 12.61 -26.32 23.49
CA VAL A 49 12.67 -25.46 24.68
C VAL A 49 11.26 -25.33 25.27
N GLU A 50 11.08 -25.91 26.46
CA GLU A 50 9.83 -25.81 27.23
C GLU A 50 10.01 -24.80 28.37
N VAL A 51 9.14 -23.79 28.41
CA VAL A 51 9.11 -22.80 29.49
C VAL A 51 7.91 -23.09 30.38
N MET A 52 8.17 -23.40 31.65
CA MET A 52 7.16 -23.59 32.68
C MET A 52 7.13 -22.39 33.60
N THR A 53 5.99 -21.70 33.68
CA THR A 53 5.79 -20.58 34.61
C THR A 53 4.77 -20.96 35.68
N GLN A 54 5.07 -20.65 36.93
CA GLN A 54 4.14 -20.84 38.05
C GLN A 54 3.59 -19.48 38.46
N VAL A 55 2.29 -19.29 38.25
CA VAL A 55 1.56 -18.08 38.70
C VAL A 55 0.53 -18.53 39.73
N GLY A 56 0.87 -18.38 41.02
CA GLY A 56 0.05 -18.92 42.11
C GLY A 56 0.04 -20.46 42.11
N THR A 57 -1.14 -21.07 42.15
CA THR A 57 -1.32 -22.53 42.12
C THR A 57 -1.38 -23.13 40.71
N ASN A 58 -1.38 -22.30 39.66
CA ASN A 58 -1.48 -22.74 38.27
C ASN A 58 -0.11 -22.74 37.58
N VAL A 59 0.14 -23.78 36.78
CA VAL A 59 1.34 -23.93 35.95
C VAL A 59 0.96 -23.72 34.49
N ALA A 60 1.55 -22.72 33.82
CA ALA A 60 1.39 -22.52 32.38
C ALA A 60 2.60 -23.13 31.64
N ARG A 61 2.35 -23.78 30.49
CA ARG A 61 3.38 -24.42 29.66
C ARG A 61 3.36 -23.83 28.26
N GLY A 62 4.53 -23.43 27.74
CA GLY A 62 4.71 -23.00 26.35
C GLY A 62 5.83 -23.80 25.68
N LYS A 63 5.57 -24.28 24.46
CA LYS A 63 6.56 -24.95 23.60
C LYS A 63 7.05 -23.97 22.53
N VAL A 64 8.36 -23.80 22.39
CA VAL A 64 8.97 -23.02 21.31
C VAL A 64 9.65 -23.99 20.35
N ALA A 65 9.14 -24.09 19.12
CA ALA A 65 9.75 -24.90 18.07
C ALA A 65 10.89 -24.12 17.41
N ILE A 66 12.08 -24.71 17.37
CA ILE A 66 13.22 -24.20 16.61
C ILE A 66 13.19 -24.90 15.24
N GLN A 67 12.92 -24.16 14.16
CA GLN A 67 13.11 -24.70 12.80
C GLN A 67 14.57 -24.53 12.41
N SER A 68 15.25 -25.62 12.03
CA SER A 68 16.65 -25.61 11.59
C SER A 68 16.84 -26.41 10.30
N SER A 69 17.73 -25.95 9.42
CA SER A 69 18.76 -26.81 8.78
C SER A 69 19.89 -25.96 8.18
N ASP A 70 21.11 -26.26 8.64
CA ASP A 70 22.44 -25.87 8.18
C ASP A 70 23.11 -24.54 8.58
N HIS A 71 24.31 -24.73 9.12
CA HIS A 71 25.20 -23.78 9.75
C HIS A 71 26.19 -23.21 8.74
N TYR A 72 26.08 -21.91 8.43
CA TYR A 72 27.14 -20.90 8.31
C TYR A 72 26.43 -19.57 7.99
N LEU A 73 26.57 -18.58 8.87
CA LEU A 73 26.35 -17.18 8.51
C LEU A 73 27.65 -16.70 7.87
N ASP A 74 27.75 -16.83 6.55
CA ASP A 74 28.71 -16.08 5.74
C ASP A 74 27.95 -14.95 5.02
N THR A 75 28.22 -13.73 5.46
CA THR A 75 27.46 -12.50 5.17
C THR A 75 27.92 -11.83 3.89
N GLY A 76 28.07 -12.60 2.80
CA GLY A 76 28.59 -12.11 1.53
C GLY A 76 27.70 -11.11 0.75
N VAL A 77 26.61 -10.61 1.34
CA VAL A 77 25.78 -9.52 0.81
C VAL A 77 25.25 -8.67 1.97
N GLU A 78 25.46 -7.35 1.91
CA GLU A 78 24.87 -6.37 2.83
C GLU A 78 23.33 -6.41 2.76
N GLY A 79 22.68 -6.74 3.89
CA GLY A 79 21.22 -6.65 4.08
C GLY A 79 20.72 -7.56 5.21
N PRO A 80 19.70 -7.15 6.00
CA PRO A 80 19.19 -7.95 7.12
C PRO A 80 18.48 -9.19 6.58
N THR A 81 19.02 -10.38 6.86
CA THR A 81 18.34 -11.65 6.60
C THR A 81 17.60 -12.06 7.87
N ASP A 82 16.33 -11.68 7.93
CA ASP A 82 15.40 -11.95 9.02
C ASP A 82 15.06 -13.46 9.12
N TYR A 83 15.56 -14.14 10.14
CA TYR A 83 14.90 -15.34 10.65
C TYR A 83 13.72 -14.90 11.53
N ALA A 84 12.54 -14.86 10.93
CA ALA A 84 11.33 -14.38 11.60
C ALA A 84 10.84 -15.35 12.69
N LEU A 85 10.90 -14.91 13.95
CA LEU A 85 10.00 -15.40 15.00
C LEU A 85 8.57 -15.15 14.48
N ALA A 86 7.81 -16.22 14.21
CA ALA A 86 6.44 -16.15 13.72
C ALA A 86 5.50 -15.79 14.88
N ILE A 87 4.83 -14.65 14.79
CA ILE A 87 3.67 -14.38 15.65
C ILE A 87 2.55 -15.30 15.15
N ARG A 88 1.88 -16.02 16.06
CA ARG A 88 0.57 -16.60 15.78
C ARG A 88 -0.48 -15.57 16.19
N PRO A 89 -1.02 -14.75 15.27
CA PRO A 89 -2.01 -13.75 15.63
C PRO A 89 -3.34 -14.48 15.86
N GLU A 90 -3.61 -14.79 17.12
CA GLU A 90 -4.95 -15.14 17.58
C GLU A 90 -5.55 -13.91 18.28
N GLY A 91 -6.81 -13.59 17.98
CA GLY A 91 -7.54 -12.48 18.57
C GLY A 91 -7.60 -11.21 17.71
N MET A 92 -7.71 -10.06 18.37
CA MET A 92 -7.84 -8.74 17.71
C MET A 92 -6.56 -7.93 17.86
N PRO A 93 -5.58 -8.03 16.93
CA PRO A 93 -4.47 -7.11 16.91
C PRO A 93 -4.99 -5.70 16.64
N LYS A 94 -4.55 -4.77 17.49
CA LYS A 94 -4.79 -3.34 17.29
C LYS A 94 -3.70 -2.78 16.40
N ALA A 95 -4.11 -2.17 15.32
CA ALA A 95 -3.26 -1.47 14.39
C ALA A 95 -3.59 0.03 14.40
N VAL A 96 -2.60 0.85 14.06
CA VAL A 96 -2.78 2.29 13.92
C VAL A 96 -2.29 2.73 12.55
N MET A 97 -3.04 3.60 11.88
CA MET A 97 -2.71 4.19 10.59
C MET A 97 -2.41 5.68 10.73
N LEU A 98 -1.22 6.06 10.30
CA LEU A 98 -0.67 7.41 10.31
C LEU A 98 -0.48 7.89 8.87
N PHE A 99 -0.60 9.20 8.65
CA PHE A 99 -0.40 9.83 7.35
C PHE A 99 0.75 10.82 7.43
N ALA A 100 1.80 10.55 6.66
CA ALA A 100 3.03 11.32 6.70
C ALA A 100 3.37 11.85 5.32
N GLU A 101 3.86 13.08 5.25
CA GLU A 101 4.43 13.69 4.05
C GLU A 101 5.83 14.24 4.34
N PHE A 102 6.54 14.58 3.27
CA PHE A 102 7.92 15.04 3.32
C PHE A 102 7.99 16.52 2.91
N LEU A 103 9.17 17.11 3.01
CA LEU A 103 9.37 18.49 2.56
C LEU A 103 9.29 18.61 1.03
N ASP A 104 9.82 17.63 0.31
CA ASP A 104 9.91 17.54 -1.15
C ASP A 104 8.82 16.66 -1.78
N GLU A 105 8.18 15.80 -0.99
CA GLU A 105 7.10 14.91 -1.46
C GLU A 105 5.82 15.16 -0.65
N LYS A 106 4.87 15.84 -1.28
CA LYS A 106 3.61 16.29 -0.68
C LYS A 106 2.42 15.63 -1.35
N VAL A 107 1.26 15.74 -0.71
CA VAL A 107 -0.01 15.30 -1.30
C VAL A 107 -0.31 16.09 -2.57
N THR A 108 -0.43 15.37 -3.68
CA THR A 108 -0.73 15.93 -5.00
C THR A 108 -1.93 15.20 -5.60
N THR A 109 -2.59 15.84 -6.56
CA THR A 109 -3.73 15.29 -7.30
C THR A 109 -3.38 15.29 -8.78
N ASN A 110 -3.78 14.24 -9.51
CA ASN A 110 -3.75 14.26 -10.96
C ASN A 110 -4.83 15.24 -11.47
N VAL A 111 -4.44 16.49 -11.73
CA VAL A 111 -5.35 17.54 -12.20
C VAL A 111 -5.74 17.39 -13.67
N ALA A 112 -5.10 16.48 -14.41
CA ALA A 112 -5.45 16.19 -15.80
C ALA A 112 -6.60 15.20 -15.94
N ARG A 113 -6.90 14.39 -14.90
CA ARG A 113 -7.92 13.33 -14.98
C ARG A 113 -9.29 13.89 -15.37
N GLY A 114 -9.88 13.31 -16.41
CA GLY A 114 -11.19 13.67 -16.96
C GLY A 114 -11.25 15.06 -17.61
N LYS A 115 -10.10 15.73 -17.79
CA LYS A 115 -10.05 17.05 -18.42
C LYS A 115 -10.15 16.97 -19.94
N VAL A 116 -10.41 18.11 -20.56
CA VAL A 116 -10.50 18.20 -22.01
C VAL A 116 -9.10 18.07 -22.61
N ALA A 117 -8.90 16.98 -23.35
CA ALA A 117 -7.67 16.74 -24.12
C ALA A 117 -7.96 16.80 -25.62
N THR A 118 -6.97 17.27 -26.38
CA THR A 118 -6.97 17.34 -27.84
C THR A 118 -5.65 16.86 -28.39
N GLN A 119 -5.65 16.40 -29.63
CA GLN A 119 -4.42 16.01 -30.33
C GLN A 119 -4.54 16.38 -31.80
N ILE A 120 -3.41 16.43 -32.51
CA ILE A 120 -3.37 16.94 -33.89
C ILE A 120 -4.28 16.15 -34.86
N SER A 121 -4.37 14.83 -34.68
CA SER A 121 -5.17 13.92 -35.49
C SER A 121 -5.44 12.64 -34.71
N GLU A 122 -6.44 11.85 -35.13
CA GLU A 122 -6.76 10.57 -34.50
C GLU A 122 -6.47 9.42 -35.46
N HIS A 123 -5.74 8.42 -34.98
CA HIS A 123 -5.51 7.18 -35.71
C HIS A 123 -6.34 6.05 -35.11
N SER A 124 -7.09 5.35 -35.96
CA SER A 124 -7.84 4.13 -35.58
C SER A 124 -8.78 4.32 -34.38
N GLY A 125 -9.40 5.50 -34.26
CA GLY A 125 -10.33 5.83 -33.17
C GLY A 125 -9.66 6.07 -31.80
N ALA A 126 -8.33 6.17 -31.76
CA ALA A 126 -7.58 6.44 -30.53
C ALA A 126 -7.61 7.94 -30.16
N VAL A 127 -8.75 8.35 -29.61
CA VAL A 127 -9.06 9.74 -29.23
C VAL A 127 -8.14 10.29 -28.13
N ALA A 128 -7.93 11.61 -28.12
CA ALA A 128 -7.05 12.28 -27.15
C ALA A 128 -7.44 12.08 -25.68
N ALA A 129 -8.74 11.94 -25.39
CA ALA A 129 -9.27 11.81 -24.03
C ALA A 129 -8.79 10.55 -23.29
N ARG A 130 -8.32 9.52 -24.01
CA ARG A 130 -7.79 8.30 -23.41
C ARG A 130 -6.55 8.55 -22.55
N ALA A 131 -5.71 9.53 -22.92
CA ALA A 131 -4.53 9.86 -22.11
C ALA A 131 -4.84 10.62 -20.80
N VAL A 132 -6.11 10.85 -20.47
CA VAL A 132 -6.55 11.51 -19.23
C VAL A 132 -7.74 10.79 -18.59
N ASP A 133 -8.03 9.56 -18.98
CA ASP A 133 -9.18 8.82 -18.45
C ASP A 133 -8.87 8.18 -17.08
N GLY A 134 -7.59 8.12 -16.71
CA GLY A 134 -7.11 7.53 -15.47
C GLY A 134 -6.82 6.04 -15.60
N ASN A 135 -6.78 5.49 -16.81
CA ASN A 135 -6.36 4.13 -17.11
C ASN A 135 -4.95 4.15 -17.71
N THR A 136 -3.99 3.64 -16.94
CA THR A 136 -2.57 3.66 -17.28
C THR A 136 -2.14 2.53 -18.21
N SER A 137 -3.08 1.72 -18.71
CA SER A 137 -2.77 0.57 -19.54
C SER A 137 -2.14 0.95 -20.88
N GLY A 138 -0.91 0.51 -21.09
CA GLY A 138 -0.23 0.61 -22.37
C GLY A 138 -0.66 -0.43 -23.41
N VAL A 139 -1.66 -1.28 -23.13
CA VAL A 139 -2.11 -2.31 -24.08
C VAL A 139 -3.11 -1.71 -25.06
N TRP A 140 -2.81 -1.78 -26.36
CA TRP A 140 -3.63 -1.15 -27.40
C TRP A 140 -5.09 -1.62 -27.43
N GLU A 141 -5.30 -2.93 -27.33
CA GLU A 141 -6.64 -3.54 -27.37
C GLU A 141 -7.52 -3.16 -26.17
N GLU A 142 -6.93 -2.58 -25.11
CA GLU A 142 -7.66 -2.11 -23.93
C GLU A 142 -8.23 -0.70 -24.11
N ASN A 143 -8.07 -0.10 -25.30
CA ASN A 143 -8.65 1.19 -25.67
C ASN A 143 -8.24 2.36 -24.75
N SER A 144 -7.06 2.24 -24.11
CA SER A 144 -6.50 3.28 -23.22
C SER A 144 -5.37 4.08 -23.88
N CYS A 145 -4.87 3.66 -25.04
CA CYS A 145 -3.88 4.44 -25.77
C CYS A 145 -4.54 5.48 -26.67
N THR A 146 -3.99 6.70 -26.68
CA THR A 146 -4.14 7.68 -27.76
C THR A 146 -3.21 7.33 -28.91
N ALA A 147 -3.53 7.77 -30.12
CA ALA A 147 -2.59 7.75 -31.23
C ALA A 147 -2.90 8.82 -32.25
N THR A 148 -1.86 9.53 -32.67
CA THR A 148 -1.91 10.35 -33.88
C THR A 148 -1.71 9.49 -35.12
N GLY A 149 -1.95 10.06 -36.30
CA GLY A 149 -1.42 9.53 -37.56
C GLY A 149 0.12 9.65 -37.62
N SER A 150 0.69 9.12 -38.70
CA SER A 150 2.09 9.40 -39.07
C SER A 150 2.13 10.74 -39.81
N GLU A 151 2.62 11.77 -39.14
CA GLU A 151 2.52 13.14 -39.65
C GLU A 151 3.68 14.02 -39.18
N ARG A 152 3.66 15.28 -39.63
CA ARG A 152 4.65 16.27 -39.24
C ARG A 152 4.27 16.91 -37.91
N ASN A 153 5.21 16.89 -36.98
CA ASN A 153 5.10 17.49 -35.67
C ASN A 153 3.86 17.04 -34.86
N PRO A 154 3.69 15.73 -34.61
CA PRO A 154 2.51 15.25 -33.88
C PRO A 154 2.52 15.74 -32.43
N TRP A 155 1.33 16.08 -31.93
CA TRP A 155 1.15 16.56 -30.56
C TRP A 155 -0.15 16.10 -29.92
N TRP A 156 -0.13 16.03 -28.60
CA TRP A 156 -1.27 15.85 -27.71
C TRP A 156 -1.23 16.93 -26.62
N GLN A 157 -2.39 17.44 -26.19
CA GLN A 157 -2.50 18.51 -25.20
C GLN A 157 -3.71 18.31 -24.29
N VAL A 158 -3.57 18.69 -23.02
CA VAL A 158 -4.69 18.83 -22.06
C VAL A 158 -4.86 20.28 -21.61
N ASP A 159 -6.11 20.73 -21.48
CA ASP A 159 -6.50 21.95 -20.75
C ASP A 159 -6.98 21.56 -19.34
N LEU A 160 -6.18 21.91 -18.33
CA LEU A 160 -6.45 21.59 -16.92
C LEU A 160 -7.66 22.39 -16.35
N GLY A 161 -8.11 23.42 -17.08
CA GLY A 161 -9.23 24.30 -16.72
C GLY A 161 -8.84 25.47 -15.81
N ASP A 162 -7.71 25.37 -15.11
CA ASP A 162 -7.12 26.44 -14.29
C ASP A 162 -5.58 26.31 -14.29
N SER A 163 -4.87 27.32 -13.78
CA SER A 163 -3.42 27.37 -13.68
C SER A 163 -2.93 26.77 -12.35
N TYR A 164 -2.17 25.69 -12.41
CA TYR A 164 -1.68 24.94 -11.24
C TYR A 164 -0.17 25.05 -11.10
N ASP A 165 0.33 25.05 -9.87
CA ASP A 165 1.75 24.77 -9.58
C ASP A 165 2.00 23.26 -9.78
N ILE A 166 2.39 22.88 -10.99
CA ILE A 166 2.61 21.49 -11.37
C ILE A 166 3.90 21.02 -10.71
N SER A 167 3.84 19.91 -9.97
CA SER A 167 4.98 19.29 -9.28
C SER A 167 5.60 18.12 -10.07
N GLU A 168 4.78 17.40 -10.83
CA GLU A 168 5.23 16.23 -11.61
C GLU A 168 4.30 16.04 -12.82
N ILE A 169 4.86 15.57 -13.92
CA ILE A 169 4.13 15.08 -15.08
C ILE A 169 4.59 13.63 -15.29
N LYS A 170 3.68 12.67 -15.21
CA LYS A 170 3.96 11.25 -15.40
C LYS A 170 3.33 10.77 -16.70
N ILE A 171 4.15 10.24 -17.59
CA ILE A 171 3.73 9.81 -18.92
C ILE A 171 3.83 8.29 -18.99
N TRP A 172 2.73 7.66 -19.37
CA TRP A 172 2.62 6.23 -19.59
C TRP A 172 2.68 5.91 -21.07
N ASN A 173 3.48 4.91 -21.41
CA ASN A 173 3.77 4.49 -22.78
C ASN A 173 2.96 3.25 -23.14
N ARG A 174 2.87 2.96 -24.43
CA ARG A 174 2.37 1.69 -24.96
C ARG A 174 3.30 0.54 -24.55
N THR A 175 2.74 -0.60 -24.15
CA THR A 175 3.47 -1.73 -23.54
C THR A 175 3.32 -3.07 -24.27
N ASP A 176 2.29 -3.25 -25.09
CA ASP A 176 2.05 -4.50 -25.84
C ASP A 176 2.96 -4.65 -27.07
N CYS A 177 3.28 -3.54 -27.73
CA CYS A 177 4.33 -3.43 -28.75
C CYS A 177 4.67 -1.96 -28.98
N CYS A 178 5.69 -1.70 -29.81
CA CYS A 178 5.98 -0.35 -30.33
C CYS A 178 6.28 0.73 -29.26
N GLY A 179 6.72 0.34 -28.06
CA GLY A 179 7.08 1.28 -26.99
C GLY A 179 8.18 2.28 -27.41
N ASP A 180 9.02 1.90 -28.39
CA ASP A 180 10.05 2.80 -28.94
C ASP A 180 9.48 3.99 -29.74
N LEU A 181 8.16 4.04 -30.00
CA LEU A 181 7.53 5.19 -30.63
C LEU A 181 7.58 6.44 -29.75
N LEU A 182 7.62 6.30 -28.43
CA LEU A 182 7.73 7.43 -27.49
C LEU A 182 9.19 7.88 -27.31
N ARG A 183 9.76 8.38 -28.40
CA ARG A 183 11.11 8.94 -28.49
C ARG A 183 11.10 10.32 -29.12
N ASN A 184 12.11 11.10 -28.77
CA ASN A 184 12.36 12.46 -29.24
C ASN A 184 11.16 13.40 -29.11
N PHE A 185 10.48 13.34 -27.97
CA PHE A 185 9.37 14.23 -27.65
C PHE A 185 9.79 15.31 -26.65
N HIS A 186 8.99 16.35 -26.57
CA HIS A 186 9.14 17.46 -25.65
C HIS A 186 7.87 17.60 -24.82
N ILE A 187 8.04 18.06 -23.59
CA ILE A 187 6.94 18.42 -22.69
C ILE A 187 6.91 19.94 -22.64
N MET A 188 5.74 20.52 -22.92
CA MET A 188 5.50 21.95 -22.86
C MET A 188 4.41 22.22 -21.83
N VAL A 189 4.59 23.27 -21.04
CA VAL A 189 3.60 23.75 -20.07
C VAL A 189 3.25 25.18 -20.47
N SER A 190 2.01 25.64 -20.30
CA SER A 190 1.64 27.04 -20.58
C SER A 190 0.47 27.51 -19.73
N GLU A 191 0.45 28.76 -19.28
CA GLU A 191 -0.74 29.36 -18.67
C GLU A 191 -1.78 29.82 -19.72
N THR A 192 -1.33 30.04 -20.96
CA THR A 192 -2.17 30.45 -22.10
C THR A 192 -2.31 29.31 -23.12
N PRO A 193 -3.40 29.26 -23.92
CA PRO A 193 -3.56 28.24 -24.94
C PRO A 193 -2.35 28.17 -25.87
N ILE A 194 -1.82 26.96 -26.09
CA ILE A 194 -0.75 26.74 -27.07
C ILE A 194 -1.43 26.51 -28.41
N THR A 195 -1.16 27.36 -29.40
CA THR A 195 -1.83 27.30 -30.71
C THR A 195 -0.87 26.99 -31.84
N ALA A 196 0.40 27.36 -31.70
CA ALA A 196 1.41 27.07 -32.70
C ALA A 196 1.71 25.56 -32.76
N ASN A 197 1.90 25.02 -33.97
CA ASN A 197 2.44 23.67 -34.19
C ASN A 197 3.98 23.70 -34.20
N SER A 198 4.57 24.35 -33.20
CA SER A 198 6.01 24.60 -33.07
C SER A 198 6.40 24.74 -31.60
N MET A 199 7.72 24.78 -31.37
CA MET A 199 8.33 24.97 -30.05
C MET A 199 8.45 26.45 -29.62
N SER A 200 7.85 27.39 -30.36
CA SER A 200 8.15 28.83 -30.21
C SER A 200 7.24 29.61 -29.25
N GLU A 201 6.17 29.00 -28.71
CA GLU A 201 5.29 29.62 -27.71
C GLU A 201 5.62 29.13 -26.28
N ASN A 202 5.36 29.99 -25.30
CA ASN A 202 5.54 29.85 -23.84
C ASN A 202 5.71 28.41 -23.28
N GLN A 203 6.82 28.29 -22.53
CA GLN A 203 7.19 27.42 -21.39
C GLN A 203 7.86 26.04 -21.56
N TYR A 204 8.64 25.80 -20.49
CA TYR A 204 9.78 24.95 -20.21
C TYR A 204 9.81 23.54 -20.83
N ILE A 205 10.89 23.30 -21.56
CA ILE A 205 11.29 22.04 -22.19
C ILE A 205 12.25 21.32 -21.24
N GLN A 206 11.85 20.18 -20.68
CA GLN A 206 12.86 19.12 -20.51
C GLN A 206 13.26 18.71 -21.92
N GLY A 207 14.56 18.78 -22.25
CA GLY A 207 15.08 18.50 -23.60
C GLY A 207 14.56 17.19 -24.18
N SER A 208 14.68 16.97 -25.49
CA SER A 208 14.23 15.76 -26.19
C SER A 208 14.28 14.49 -25.32
N GLN A 209 13.12 13.98 -24.93
CA GLN A 209 12.95 12.83 -24.06
C GLN A 209 12.68 11.59 -24.91
N SER A 210 13.18 10.44 -24.43
CA SER A 210 12.87 9.13 -24.98
C SER A 210 12.86 8.10 -23.86
N PHE A 211 11.90 7.18 -23.90
CA PHE A 211 11.92 5.98 -23.08
C PHE A 211 11.03 4.89 -23.69
N SER A 212 11.45 3.63 -23.52
CA SER A 212 10.67 2.45 -23.91
C SER A 212 10.03 1.74 -22.71
N ALA A 213 10.32 2.20 -21.49
CA ALA A 213 9.66 1.73 -20.27
C ALA A 213 8.15 2.05 -20.28
N SER A 214 7.38 1.37 -19.43
CA SER A 214 5.93 1.57 -19.33
C SER A 214 5.54 2.97 -18.83
N THR A 215 6.38 3.61 -18.03
CA THR A 215 6.13 4.95 -17.49
C THR A 215 7.43 5.69 -17.21
N LYS A 216 7.37 7.02 -17.27
CA LYS A 216 8.44 7.91 -16.80
C LYS A 216 7.85 9.16 -16.16
N SER A 217 8.42 9.54 -15.02
CA SER A 217 8.10 10.77 -14.31
C SER A 217 9.04 11.91 -14.71
N PHE A 218 8.48 13.10 -14.82
CA PHE A 218 9.18 14.34 -15.15
C PHE A 218 8.81 15.39 -14.11
N LYS A 219 9.81 16.08 -13.55
CA LYS A 219 9.55 17.18 -12.61
C LYS A 219 8.72 18.28 -13.26
N GLY A 220 7.62 18.63 -12.62
CA GLY A 220 6.90 19.87 -12.84
C GLY A 220 7.52 20.92 -11.94
N GLU A 221 8.10 21.97 -12.51
CA GLU A 221 8.66 23.11 -11.76
C GLU A 221 8.07 24.42 -12.28
N LYS A 222 6.84 24.35 -12.80
CA LYS A 222 6.18 25.44 -13.52
C LYS A 222 4.71 25.52 -13.18
N LYS A 223 4.24 26.77 -13.16
CA LYS A 223 2.82 27.08 -13.11
C LYS A 223 2.23 27.01 -14.52
N GLY A 224 1.14 26.29 -14.70
CA GLY A 224 0.54 26.08 -16.02
C GLY A 224 -0.91 25.59 -16.00
N ARG A 225 -1.64 25.92 -17.07
CA ARG A 225 -3.00 25.45 -17.36
C ARG A 225 -3.04 24.44 -18.51
N TYR A 226 -2.10 24.53 -19.44
CA TYR A 226 -1.99 23.66 -20.61
C TYR A 226 -0.73 22.82 -20.48
N VAL A 227 -0.84 21.51 -20.71
CA VAL A 227 0.31 20.60 -20.84
C VAL A 227 0.25 19.94 -22.21
N ARG A 228 1.34 20.00 -22.97
CA ARG A 228 1.45 19.42 -24.31
C ARG A 228 2.64 18.50 -24.42
N ILE A 229 2.42 17.34 -25.03
CA ILE A 229 3.47 16.41 -25.48
C ILE A 229 3.62 16.59 -26.99
N PHE A 230 4.83 16.92 -27.43
CA PHE A 230 5.10 17.35 -28.81
C PHE A 230 6.34 16.67 -29.38
N LYS A 231 6.28 16.13 -30.60
CA LYS A 231 7.46 15.61 -31.30
C LYS A 231 7.87 16.56 -32.40
N GLN A 232 9.15 16.93 -32.47
CA GLN A 232 9.68 17.72 -33.59
C GLN A 232 10.26 16.77 -34.63
N ALA A 233 9.41 16.22 -35.49
CA ALA A 233 9.82 15.25 -36.50
C ALA A 233 8.86 15.25 -37.68
N ASP A 234 9.38 14.92 -38.86
CA ASP A 234 8.57 14.60 -40.02
C ASP A 234 8.22 13.11 -40.01
N ASN A 235 7.00 12.76 -40.43
CA ASN A 235 6.49 11.39 -40.52
C ASN A 235 6.64 10.59 -39.20
N ALA A 236 6.19 11.19 -38.09
CA ALA A 236 6.23 10.59 -36.77
C ALA A 236 4.82 10.35 -36.23
N GLN A 237 4.70 9.34 -35.37
CA GLN A 237 3.51 9.06 -34.59
C GLN A 237 3.76 9.40 -33.12
N LEU A 238 2.73 9.90 -32.42
CA LEU A 238 2.71 10.03 -30.97
C LEU A 238 1.63 9.10 -30.41
N VAL A 239 2.04 8.24 -29.49
CA VAL A 239 1.17 7.26 -28.81
C VAL A 239 1.41 7.43 -27.32
N LEU A 240 0.34 7.65 -26.55
CA LEU A 240 0.39 7.85 -25.11
C LEU A 240 -0.69 6.98 -24.47
N ALA A 241 -0.36 6.25 -23.42
CA ALA A 241 -1.35 5.52 -22.64
C ALA A 241 -2.06 6.45 -21.65
N GLU A 242 -1.30 7.25 -20.91
CA GLU A 242 -1.85 8.18 -19.90
C GLU A 242 -0.84 9.31 -19.67
N VAL A 243 -1.34 10.51 -19.37
CA VAL A 243 -0.57 11.67 -18.95
C VAL A 243 -1.18 12.20 -17.66
N GLN A 244 -0.55 11.85 -16.54
CA GLN A 244 -0.93 12.35 -15.23
C GLN A 244 -0.17 13.66 -14.96
N VAL A 245 -0.90 14.73 -14.63
CA VAL A 245 -0.31 16.03 -14.25
C VAL A 245 -0.57 16.23 -12.77
N MET A 246 0.47 16.08 -11.96
CA MET A 246 0.38 16.14 -10.51
C MET A 246 0.59 17.57 -10.03
N ALA A 247 -0.35 18.07 -9.22
CA ALA A 247 -0.25 19.37 -8.58
C ALA A 247 -0.82 19.33 -7.16
N GLN A 248 -0.36 20.23 -6.29
CA GLN A 248 -1.01 20.46 -5.00
C GLN A 248 -2.31 21.23 -5.25
N VAL A 249 -3.44 20.55 -5.16
CA VAL A 249 -4.75 21.19 -5.23
C VAL A 249 -5.16 21.59 -3.82
N ARG A 250 -5.66 22.81 -3.69
CA ARG A 250 -6.36 23.27 -2.49
C ARG A 250 -7.69 23.84 -2.90
N THR A 251 -8.75 23.40 -2.24
CA THR A 251 -10.10 23.91 -2.47
C THR A 251 -10.45 24.87 -1.34
N ASN A 252 -11.02 26.04 -1.66
CA ASN A 252 -11.63 26.91 -0.66
C ASN A 252 -12.92 26.25 -0.17
N VAL A 253 -12.84 25.49 0.92
CA VAL A 253 -13.96 24.75 1.50
C VAL A 253 -14.88 25.63 2.33
N ALA A 254 -14.52 26.90 2.58
CA ALA A 254 -15.37 27.84 3.31
C ALA A 254 -16.40 28.54 2.42
N LYS A 255 -16.18 28.62 1.10
CA LYS A 255 -17.05 29.35 0.17
C LYS A 255 -18.50 28.86 0.24
N GLY A 256 -19.41 29.78 0.54
CA GLY A 256 -20.86 29.55 0.67
C GLY A 256 -21.27 28.77 1.93
N LYS A 257 -20.34 28.48 2.85
CA LYS A 257 -20.65 27.75 4.08
C LYS A 257 -21.33 28.64 5.13
N MET A 258 -21.92 28.00 6.14
CA MET A 258 -22.60 28.73 7.20
C MET A 258 -21.57 29.42 8.11
N ALA A 259 -21.65 30.75 8.16
CA ALA A 259 -20.82 31.57 9.03
C ALA A 259 -21.66 32.34 10.05
N THR A 260 -21.09 32.57 11.23
CA THR A 260 -21.66 33.31 12.35
C THR A 260 -20.62 34.28 12.94
N GLN A 261 -21.08 35.32 13.63
CA GLN A 261 -20.20 36.27 14.31
C GLN A 261 -20.86 36.80 15.58
N SER A 262 -20.04 37.23 16.53
CA SER A 262 -20.43 37.81 17.83
C SER A 262 -21.58 38.84 17.76
N THR A 263 -21.38 39.92 16.99
CA THR A 263 -22.41 40.95 16.74
C THR A 263 -22.36 41.41 15.29
N ILE A 264 -23.37 42.15 14.84
CA ILE A 264 -23.47 42.66 13.47
C ILE A 264 -23.49 44.18 13.48
N HIS A 265 -22.56 44.81 12.77
CA HIS A 265 -22.53 46.26 12.54
C HIS A 265 -23.00 46.58 11.12
N ARG A 266 -23.95 47.54 10.99
CA ARG A 266 -24.46 48.05 9.69
C ARG A 266 -24.88 46.95 8.70
N ASN A 267 -25.53 45.88 9.19
CA ASN A 267 -25.97 44.73 8.40
C ASN A 267 -24.84 43.96 7.68
N ALA A 268 -23.59 44.11 8.14
CA ALA A 268 -22.44 43.37 7.63
C ALA A 268 -22.32 42.00 8.32
N GLY A 269 -23.24 41.10 7.98
CA GLY A 269 -23.34 39.76 8.55
C GLY A 269 -22.23 38.80 8.10
N ALA A 270 -22.04 37.72 8.86
CA ALA A 270 -20.89 36.81 8.78
C ALA A 270 -20.72 36.09 7.44
N ALA A 271 -21.81 35.80 6.73
CA ALA A 271 -21.78 35.08 5.44
C ALA A 271 -21.01 35.83 4.34
N ARG A 272 -20.80 37.14 4.51
CA ARG A 272 -20.03 37.93 3.55
C ARG A 272 -18.56 37.53 3.47
N ALA A 273 -17.96 37.08 4.57
CA ALA A 273 -16.56 36.64 4.57
C ALA A 273 -16.37 35.23 3.97
N VAL A 274 -17.40 34.64 3.39
CA VAL A 274 -17.36 33.35 2.69
C VAL A 274 -18.16 33.42 1.39
N ASP A 275 -18.40 34.61 0.85
CA ASP A 275 -19.21 34.78 -0.35
C ASP A 275 -18.40 34.57 -1.64
N GLY A 276 -17.08 34.46 -1.53
CA GLY A 276 -16.14 34.29 -2.63
C GLY A 276 -15.74 35.60 -3.32
N ASN A 277 -16.10 36.76 -2.77
CA ASN A 277 -15.67 38.07 -3.22
C ASN A 277 -14.59 38.63 -2.28
N THR A 278 -13.35 38.66 -2.76
CA THR A 278 -12.18 39.07 -2.00
C THR A 278 -12.01 40.59 -1.87
N SER A 279 -12.97 41.38 -2.36
CA SER A 279 -12.89 42.84 -2.32
C SER A 279 -12.95 43.40 -0.90
N GLY A 280 -11.91 44.14 -0.53
CA GLY A 280 -11.84 44.89 0.73
C GLY A 280 -12.56 46.25 0.70
N VAL A 281 -13.27 46.59 -0.38
CA VAL A 281 -13.98 47.88 -0.50
C VAL A 281 -15.35 47.80 0.17
N TRP A 282 -15.59 48.63 1.18
CA TRP A 282 -16.81 48.55 2.00
C TRP A 282 -18.10 48.78 1.20
N ALA A 283 -18.04 49.67 0.20
CA ALA A 283 -19.18 50.00 -0.65
C ALA A 283 -19.68 48.80 -1.48
N GLU A 284 -18.84 47.80 -1.71
CA GLU A 284 -19.17 46.58 -2.46
C GLU A 284 -19.93 45.55 -1.63
N LYS A 285 -20.08 45.79 -0.32
CA LYS A 285 -20.90 44.99 0.61
C LYS A 285 -20.48 43.52 0.76
N SER A 286 -19.21 43.18 0.53
CA SER A 286 -18.62 41.85 0.86
C SER A 286 -17.81 41.81 2.14
N SER A 287 -17.58 42.93 2.83
CA SER A 287 -16.96 42.85 4.16
C SER A 287 -17.98 42.58 5.27
N THR A 288 -17.59 41.72 6.22
CA THR A 288 -18.21 41.55 7.54
C THR A 288 -17.80 42.70 8.47
N ALA A 289 -18.59 42.95 9.51
CA ALA A 289 -18.15 43.79 10.62
C ALA A 289 -18.92 43.45 11.89
N THR A 290 -18.17 43.23 12.98
CA THR A 290 -18.74 43.25 14.34
C THR A 290 -18.99 44.68 14.79
N GLY A 291 -19.73 44.86 15.89
CA GLY A 291 -19.70 46.10 16.67
C GLY A 291 -18.34 46.28 17.37
N SER A 292 -18.19 47.43 18.03
CA SER A 292 -17.11 47.65 18.99
C SER A 292 -17.49 46.99 20.31
N GLU A 293 -16.84 45.88 20.63
CA GLU A 293 -17.22 45.01 21.75
C GLU A 293 -16.02 44.31 22.38
N ARG A 294 -16.31 43.58 23.47
CA ARG A 294 -15.34 42.72 24.15
C ARG A 294 -15.20 41.40 23.39
N ASN A 295 -13.97 41.04 23.05
CA ASN A 295 -13.58 39.79 22.41
C ASN A 295 -14.41 39.43 21.15
N PRO A 296 -14.48 40.32 20.14
CA PRO A 296 -15.22 40.05 18.91
C PRO A 296 -14.67 38.82 18.19
N TRP A 297 -15.57 38.06 17.58
CA TRP A 297 -15.26 36.84 16.84
C TRP A 297 -16.15 36.63 15.61
N TRP A 298 -15.59 35.91 14.65
CA TRP A 298 -16.24 35.37 13.46
C TRP A 298 -15.89 33.88 13.34
N GLN A 299 -16.82 33.05 12.88
CA GLN A 299 -16.63 31.60 12.72
C GLN A 299 -17.38 31.06 11.52
N VAL A 300 -16.76 30.11 10.80
CA VAL A 300 -17.41 29.27 9.79
C VAL A 300 -17.53 27.82 10.27
N ASP A 301 -18.67 27.19 10.00
CA ASP A 301 -18.85 25.73 10.02
C ASP A 301 -18.71 25.21 8.58
N LEU A 302 -17.64 24.46 8.32
CA LEU A 302 -17.33 23.93 6.99
C LEU A 302 -18.33 22.82 6.57
N GLY A 303 -19.16 22.32 7.49
CA GLY A 303 -20.17 21.29 7.25
C GLY A 303 -19.60 19.87 7.19
N GLY A 304 -18.28 19.70 7.34
CA GLY A 304 -17.58 18.43 7.28
C GLY A 304 -16.17 18.56 7.89
N MET A 305 -15.48 17.44 8.01
CA MET A 305 -14.09 17.40 8.49
C MET A 305 -13.13 17.57 7.32
N TYR A 306 -12.22 18.55 7.41
CA TYR A 306 -11.27 18.87 6.35
C TYR A 306 -9.84 18.87 6.85
N ASP A 307 -8.92 18.38 6.00
CA ASP A 307 -7.47 18.51 6.20
C ASP A 307 -7.02 19.90 5.70
N ILE A 308 -7.05 20.89 6.59
CA ILE A 308 -6.78 22.30 6.28
C ILE A 308 -5.27 22.52 6.12
N ARG A 309 -4.86 23.23 5.07
CA ARG A 309 -3.45 23.53 4.77
C ARG A 309 -3.12 25.01 4.86
N GLU A 310 -4.09 25.85 4.56
CA GLU A 310 -3.90 27.28 4.55
C GLU A 310 -5.22 27.99 4.88
N ILE A 311 -5.13 29.07 5.63
CA ILE A 311 -6.24 29.99 5.86
C ILE A 311 -5.79 31.35 5.32
N ARG A 312 -6.50 31.88 4.33
CA ARG A 312 -6.24 33.22 3.79
C ARG A 312 -7.28 34.17 4.34
N ILE A 313 -6.82 35.27 4.94
CA ILE A 313 -7.70 36.30 5.46
C ILE A 313 -7.51 37.54 4.62
N TRP A 314 -8.60 38.03 4.05
CA TRP A 314 -8.66 39.26 3.28
C TRP A 314 -9.13 40.40 4.17
N ASN A 315 -8.39 41.50 4.13
CA ASN A 315 -8.63 42.68 4.93
C ASN A 315 -9.44 43.71 4.15
N ARG A 316 -9.98 44.68 4.88
CA ARG A 316 -10.56 45.88 4.31
C ARG A 316 -9.45 46.77 3.70
N THR A 317 -9.69 47.33 2.51
CA THR A 317 -8.66 48.01 1.70
C THR A 317 -8.96 49.49 1.40
N ASP A 318 -10.22 49.93 1.50
CA ASP A 318 -10.61 51.31 1.18
C ASP A 318 -10.33 52.31 2.32
N CYS A 319 -10.46 51.87 3.56
CA CYS A 319 -9.93 52.50 4.76
C CYS A 319 -9.98 51.51 5.93
N CYS A 320 -9.40 51.88 7.08
CA CYS A 320 -9.54 51.12 8.32
C CYS A 320 -8.93 49.70 8.29
N GLY A 321 -7.98 49.43 7.40
CA GLY A 321 -7.27 48.14 7.34
C GLY A 321 -6.50 47.85 8.63
N GLU A 322 -6.13 48.88 9.41
CA GLU A 322 -5.49 48.75 10.71
C GLU A 322 -6.39 48.11 11.79
N LEU A 323 -7.69 47.93 11.54
CA LEU A 323 -8.60 47.26 12.46
C LEU A 323 -8.29 45.76 12.56
N LEU A 324 -7.71 45.13 11.53
CA LEU A 324 -7.32 43.72 11.53
C LEU A 324 -5.94 43.50 12.17
N ARG A 325 -5.83 43.92 13.43
CA ARG A 325 -4.66 43.72 14.29
C ARG A 325 -5.02 42.96 15.56
N ASN A 326 -4.03 42.28 16.13
CA ASN A 326 -4.13 41.50 17.36
C ASN A 326 -5.29 40.50 17.37
N PHE A 327 -5.39 39.70 16.31
CA PHE A 327 -6.38 38.63 16.20
C PHE A 327 -5.72 37.26 16.29
N HIS A 328 -6.54 36.24 16.51
CA HIS A 328 -6.15 34.84 16.68
C HIS A 328 -6.92 33.96 15.71
N ILE A 329 -6.33 32.84 15.33
CA ILE A 329 -6.94 31.84 14.44
C ILE A 329 -7.01 30.50 15.18
N MET A 330 -8.21 29.91 15.20
CA MET A 330 -8.49 28.61 15.81
C MET A 330 -9.16 27.69 14.81
N VAL A 331 -8.77 26.41 14.82
CA VAL A 331 -9.38 25.35 14.02
C VAL A 331 -9.76 24.19 14.92
N SER A 332 -11.01 23.77 14.83
CA SER A 332 -11.58 22.78 15.71
C SER A 332 -12.35 21.70 14.96
N GLU A 333 -12.27 20.47 15.46
CA GLU A 333 -13.14 19.36 15.03
C GLU A 333 -14.55 19.46 15.65
N THR A 334 -14.67 20.09 16.82
CA THR A 334 -15.90 20.22 17.62
C THR A 334 -16.37 21.68 17.71
N PRO A 335 -17.65 21.95 18.04
CA PRO A 335 -18.12 23.33 18.18
C PRO A 335 -17.29 24.14 19.20
N ILE A 336 -16.80 25.32 18.78
CA ILE A 336 -15.98 26.20 19.63
C ILE A 336 -16.88 26.99 20.58
N THR A 337 -16.72 26.80 21.89
CA THR A 337 -17.59 27.40 22.91
C THR A 337 -16.98 28.63 23.61
N ALA A 338 -15.65 28.81 23.57
CA ALA A 338 -14.95 29.92 24.22
C ALA A 338 -13.89 30.58 23.32
N ASN A 339 -13.55 31.84 23.63
CA ASN A 339 -12.42 32.55 23.00
C ASN A 339 -11.13 32.34 23.83
N SER A 340 -10.74 31.06 23.95
CA SER A 340 -9.58 30.64 24.73
C SER A 340 -8.35 30.43 23.85
N THR A 341 -7.17 30.74 24.39
CA THR A 341 -5.87 30.45 23.77
C THR A 341 -5.20 29.19 24.35
N SER A 342 -5.85 28.50 25.29
CA SER A 342 -5.33 27.31 25.97
C SER A 342 -5.91 25.97 25.48
N GLU A 343 -6.88 25.98 24.57
CA GLU A 343 -7.45 24.76 23.99
C GLU A 343 -6.59 24.22 22.83
N ASN A 344 -6.56 22.89 22.65
CA ASN A 344 -5.71 22.12 21.71
C ASN A 344 -5.96 22.36 20.20
N GLN A 345 -6.51 23.51 19.83
CA GLN A 345 -7.07 23.85 18.52
C GLN A 345 -6.59 25.21 18.00
N TYR A 346 -5.62 25.80 18.70
CA TYR A 346 -4.97 27.06 18.35
C TYR A 346 -3.95 26.88 17.23
N ILE A 347 -4.07 27.64 16.14
CA ILE A 347 -3.11 27.53 15.02
C ILE A 347 -1.98 28.56 15.15
N GLN A 348 -2.28 29.82 15.50
CA GLN A 348 -1.27 30.89 15.47
C GLN A 348 -1.46 31.98 16.54
N GLY A 349 -0.33 32.48 17.06
CA GLY A 349 -0.13 33.66 17.92
C GLY A 349 -0.96 34.89 17.53
N SER A 350 -1.03 35.93 18.37
CA SER A 350 -1.63 37.22 17.97
C SER A 350 -1.04 37.71 16.64
N GLN A 351 -1.89 37.89 15.63
CA GLN A 351 -1.52 38.32 14.27
C GLN A 351 -1.97 39.75 14.01
N SER A 352 -1.21 40.45 13.17
CA SER A 352 -1.58 41.76 12.63
C SER A 352 -1.04 41.90 11.22
N PHE A 353 -1.81 42.50 10.33
CA PHE A 353 -1.37 42.87 8.99
C PHE A 353 -2.26 44.00 8.46
N SER A 354 -1.73 44.81 7.54
CA SER A 354 -2.46 45.95 6.94
C SER A 354 -2.57 45.84 5.41
N GLU A 355 -1.93 44.82 4.84
CA GLU A 355 -2.04 44.43 3.44
C GLU A 355 -3.46 43.94 3.10
N SER A 356 -3.75 43.80 1.81
CA SER A 356 -5.07 43.36 1.33
C SER A 356 -5.43 41.94 1.76
N ASN A 357 -4.44 41.07 1.95
CA ASN A 357 -4.64 39.75 2.52
C ASN A 357 -3.33 39.20 3.12
N LYS A 358 -3.45 38.14 3.91
CA LYS A 358 -2.33 37.36 4.41
C LYS A 358 -2.72 35.88 4.52
N SER A 359 -1.77 35.02 4.17
CA SER A 359 -1.89 33.57 4.31
C SER A 359 -1.33 33.09 5.65
N PHE A 360 -2.03 32.14 6.26
CA PHE A 360 -1.67 31.51 7.51
C PHE A 360 -1.59 30.00 7.32
N LYS A 361 -0.55 29.36 7.88
CA LYS A 361 -0.37 27.91 7.85
C LYS A 361 -1.56 27.23 8.54
N GLY A 362 -2.20 26.29 7.88
CA GLY A 362 -3.45 25.67 8.31
C GLY A 362 -3.35 24.23 8.81
N ASP A 363 -2.17 23.60 8.77
CA ASP A 363 -1.83 22.17 9.01
C ASP A 363 -2.51 21.46 10.21
N LYS A 364 -3.82 21.38 10.16
CA LYS A 364 -4.73 20.88 11.18
C LYS A 364 -5.95 20.32 10.48
N ARG A 365 -6.49 19.26 11.05
CA ARG A 365 -7.82 18.80 10.68
C ARG A 365 -8.86 19.60 11.47
N GLY A 366 -9.96 19.95 10.82
CA GLY A 366 -11.05 20.61 11.52
C GLY A 366 -12.30 20.82 10.66
N ARG A 367 -13.39 21.12 11.36
CA ARG A 367 -14.70 21.49 10.82
C ARG A 367 -15.03 22.96 11.05
N TYR A 368 -14.53 23.55 12.14
CA TYR A 368 -14.79 24.93 12.51
C TYR A 368 -13.52 25.76 12.40
N VAL A 369 -13.62 26.93 11.77
CA VAL A 369 -12.54 27.93 11.76
C VAL A 369 -13.05 29.20 12.42
N ARG A 370 -12.36 29.68 13.45
CA ARG A 370 -12.69 30.91 14.17
C ARG A 370 -11.55 31.93 14.09
N ILE A 371 -11.93 33.16 13.80
CA ILE A 371 -11.06 34.35 13.91
C ILE A 371 -11.61 35.20 15.05
N PHE A 372 -10.78 35.51 16.04
CA PHE A 372 -11.23 36.24 17.22
C PHE A 372 -10.16 37.18 17.76
N LYS A 373 -10.57 38.15 18.57
CA LYS A 373 -9.67 39.09 19.27
C LYS A 373 -9.82 38.91 20.77
N GLN A 374 -8.77 39.20 21.53
CA GLN A 374 -8.81 39.31 22.99
C GLN A 374 -8.59 40.76 23.39
N ALA A 375 -9.67 41.54 23.47
CA ALA A 375 -9.65 42.98 23.72
C ALA A 375 -11.00 43.45 24.27
N GLU A 376 -11.00 44.48 25.14
CA GLU A 376 -12.21 45.00 25.79
C GLU A 376 -13.09 45.85 24.86
N ASN A 377 -12.49 46.55 23.90
CA ASN A 377 -13.21 47.41 22.96
C ASN A 377 -12.57 47.33 21.58
N ALA A 378 -12.93 46.29 20.83
CA ALA A 378 -12.38 46.05 19.51
C ALA A 378 -13.48 45.73 18.49
N GLN A 379 -13.16 45.99 17.24
CA GLN A 379 -13.95 45.56 16.09
C GLN A 379 -13.17 44.49 15.31
N LEU A 380 -13.90 43.53 14.74
CA LEU A 380 -13.38 42.57 13.77
C LEU A 380 -14.07 42.82 12.42
N VAL A 381 -13.25 43.06 11.40
CA VAL A 381 -13.69 43.32 10.02
C VAL A 381 -12.89 42.38 9.13
N LEU A 382 -13.60 41.57 8.35
CA LEU A 382 -13.01 40.60 7.43
C LEU A 382 -13.69 40.79 6.08
N ALA A 383 -12.90 40.95 5.02
CA ALA A 383 -13.41 41.00 3.66
C ALA A 383 -13.77 39.60 3.17
N GLU A 384 -12.87 38.64 3.34
CA GLU A 384 -13.07 37.24 2.94
C GLU A 384 -12.16 36.33 3.79
N VAL A 385 -12.60 35.11 4.04
CA VAL A 385 -11.83 34.06 4.71
C VAL A 385 -11.88 32.81 3.84
N GLU A 386 -10.77 32.53 3.18
CA GLU A 386 -10.63 31.31 2.39
C GLU A 386 -9.97 30.23 3.25
N VAL A 387 -10.64 29.08 3.37
CA VAL A 387 -10.09 27.91 4.07
C VAL A 387 -9.68 26.91 3.00
N MET A 388 -8.38 26.84 2.76
CA MET A 388 -7.77 26.05 1.71
C MET A 388 -7.42 24.66 2.25
N ALA A 389 -8.21 23.66 1.88
CA ALA A 389 -8.05 22.26 2.33
C ALA A 389 -7.66 21.33 1.18
N ILE A 390 -7.11 20.17 1.52
CA ILE A 390 -6.92 19.07 0.57
C ILE A 390 -8.31 18.61 0.08
N PRO A 391 -8.48 18.34 -1.23
CA PRO A 391 -9.72 17.77 -1.76
C PRO A 391 -10.13 16.48 -1.04
N ASP A 392 -11.43 16.24 -0.88
CA ASP A 392 -11.96 15.10 -0.12
C ASP A 392 -11.43 13.74 -0.63
N GLU A 393 -11.20 13.59 -1.93
CA GLU A 393 -10.64 12.37 -2.54
C GLU A 393 -9.23 12.02 -2.03
N GLN A 394 -8.46 13.03 -1.62
CA GLN A 394 -7.12 12.88 -1.05
C GLN A 394 -7.09 13.11 0.46
N SER A 395 -8.26 13.19 1.09
CA SER A 395 -8.37 13.19 2.55
C SER A 395 -7.82 11.88 3.11
N THR A 396 -7.30 11.96 4.33
CA THR A 396 -6.86 10.78 5.09
C THR A 396 -7.96 9.70 5.22
N GLU A 397 -9.25 10.09 5.13
CA GLU A 397 -10.39 9.17 5.12
C GLU A 397 -10.52 8.38 3.83
N ALA A 398 -10.56 9.09 2.71
CA ALA A 398 -10.70 8.47 1.40
C ALA A 398 -9.55 7.50 1.14
N VAL A 399 -8.32 7.88 1.50
CA VAL A 399 -7.13 7.04 1.34
C VAL A 399 -7.16 5.81 2.24
N ALA A 400 -7.55 5.95 3.51
CA ALA A 400 -7.70 4.79 4.41
C ALA A 400 -8.77 3.81 3.90
N ASN A 401 -9.93 4.33 3.49
CA ASN A 401 -11.03 3.51 2.98
C ASN A 401 -10.64 2.80 1.69
N HIS A 402 -9.88 3.45 0.82
CA HIS A 402 -9.32 2.84 -0.39
C HIS A 402 -8.38 1.67 -0.03
N LEU A 403 -7.38 1.91 0.83
CA LEU A 403 -6.40 0.91 1.26
C LEU A 403 -7.05 -0.32 1.91
N LEU A 404 -8.06 -0.08 2.77
CA LEU A 404 -8.79 -1.14 3.46
C LEU A 404 -9.89 -1.78 2.59
N GLY A 405 -10.08 -1.30 1.36
CA GLY A 405 -11.12 -1.76 0.45
C GLY A 405 -12.53 -1.59 1.03
N ASN A 406 -12.78 -0.50 1.77
CA ASN A 406 -14.00 -0.26 2.53
C ASN A 406 -14.36 -1.40 3.50
N GLY A 407 -13.35 -1.93 4.21
CA GLY A 407 -13.52 -3.02 5.19
C GLY A 407 -13.28 -4.43 4.63
N ARG A 408 -13.07 -4.57 3.30
CA ARG A 408 -12.83 -5.87 2.66
C ARG A 408 -11.53 -6.53 3.12
N ALA A 409 -10.49 -5.76 3.41
CA ALA A 409 -9.23 -6.31 3.93
C ALA A 409 -9.42 -6.99 5.29
N GLN A 410 -10.10 -6.33 6.21
CA GLN A 410 -10.43 -6.87 7.53
C GLN A 410 -11.32 -8.10 7.42
N ARG A 411 -12.36 -8.03 6.57
CA ARG A 411 -13.26 -9.15 6.32
C ARG A 411 -12.52 -10.35 5.71
N LEU A 412 -11.53 -10.12 4.86
CA LEU A 412 -10.72 -11.20 4.30
C LEU A 412 -9.93 -11.92 5.40
N PHE A 413 -9.24 -11.20 6.28
CA PHE A 413 -8.56 -11.82 7.43
C PHE A 413 -9.52 -12.61 8.33
N GLU A 414 -10.69 -12.06 8.62
CA GLU A 414 -11.72 -12.74 9.41
C GLU A 414 -12.17 -14.05 8.75
N LEU A 415 -12.50 -14.03 7.45
CA LEU A 415 -12.95 -15.21 6.72
C LEU A 415 -11.85 -16.27 6.57
N GLN A 416 -10.64 -15.86 6.21
CA GLN A 416 -9.52 -16.76 5.96
C GLN A 416 -9.02 -17.41 7.26
N SER A 417 -9.22 -16.73 8.39
CA SER A 417 -8.88 -17.21 9.73
C SER A 417 -10.00 -17.97 10.44
N TYR A 418 -11.16 -18.15 9.79
CA TYR A 418 -12.36 -18.74 10.41
C TYR A 418 -12.81 -18.00 11.69
N GLY A 419 -12.67 -16.67 11.70
CA GLY A 419 -13.02 -15.80 12.81
C GLY A 419 -11.96 -15.72 13.93
N LYS A 420 -10.83 -16.42 13.80
CA LYS A 420 -9.74 -16.38 14.81
C LYS A 420 -8.95 -15.07 14.80
N LEU A 421 -9.00 -14.32 13.70
CA LEU A 421 -8.32 -13.04 13.51
C LEU A 421 -9.33 -11.98 13.08
N THR A 422 -9.36 -10.84 13.76
CA THR A 422 -10.02 -9.62 13.26
C THR A 422 -9.06 -8.45 13.42
N LEU A 423 -8.79 -7.74 12.32
CA LEU A 423 -7.86 -6.62 12.31
C LEU A 423 -8.59 -5.32 12.66
N ASP A 424 -8.29 -4.73 13.82
CA ASP A 424 -8.81 -3.43 14.23
C ASP A 424 -7.81 -2.32 13.85
N VAL A 425 -8.19 -1.44 12.91
CA VAL A 425 -7.30 -0.39 12.39
C VAL A 425 -7.82 0.97 12.83
N MET A 426 -7.17 1.56 13.85
CA MET A 426 -7.44 2.93 14.26
C MET A 426 -6.75 3.92 13.30
N ARG A 427 -7.48 4.91 12.85
CA ARG A 427 -6.98 5.97 11.96
C ARG A 427 -6.64 7.22 12.78
N ILE A 428 -5.46 7.79 12.56
CA ILE A 428 -5.10 9.12 13.06
C ILE A 428 -5.04 10.07 11.88
N ASP A 429 -5.98 11.00 11.85
CA ASP A 429 -6.24 11.83 10.68
C ASP A 429 -5.35 13.07 10.60
N GLY A 430 -5.24 13.56 9.36
CA GLY A 430 -4.46 14.73 9.00
C GLY A 430 -3.02 14.36 8.60
N TRP A 431 -2.67 14.73 7.37
CA TRP A 431 -1.32 14.63 6.84
C TRP A 431 -0.31 15.40 7.70
N LYS A 432 0.71 14.71 8.22
CA LYS A 432 1.77 15.30 9.06
C LYS A 432 3.07 15.41 8.28
N ASN A 433 3.67 16.59 8.28
CA ASN A 433 4.97 16.79 7.63
C ASN A 433 6.12 16.34 8.55
N LEU A 434 6.93 15.38 8.09
CA LEU A 434 8.08 14.86 8.83
C LEU A 434 9.24 15.86 8.99
N GLY A 435 9.20 17.02 8.31
CA GLY A 435 10.22 18.06 8.43
C GLY A 435 11.57 17.71 7.81
N ARG A 436 11.59 16.67 6.96
CA ARG A 436 12.75 16.16 6.24
C ARG A 436 12.35 15.82 4.80
N ASN A 437 13.33 15.82 3.90
CA ASN A 437 13.15 15.32 2.53
C ASN A 437 13.05 13.78 2.55
N ALA A 438 12.36 13.17 1.59
CA ALA A 438 12.22 11.71 1.50
C ALA A 438 13.58 10.99 1.47
N ASN A 439 14.55 11.53 0.72
CA ASN A 439 15.91 11.00 0.61
C ASN A 439 16.72 10.98 1.92
N TYR A 440 16.31 11.76 2.93
CA TYR A 440 16.95 11.70 4.25
C TYR A 440 16.79 10.31 4.88
N PHE A 441 15.58 9.77 4.81
CA PHE A 441 15.23 8.50 5.43
C PHE A 441 15.93 7.32 4.76
N VAL A 442 16.09 7.37 3.43
CA VAL A 442 16.78 6.33 2.65
C VAL A 442 18.18 6.02 3.19
N ASN A 443 18.87 7.02 3.76
CA ASN A 443 20.24 6.91 4.26
C ASN A 443 20.32 6.83 5.81
N ASP A 444 19.20 6.64 6.50
CA ASP A 444 19.14 6.62 7.95
C ASP A 444 19.65 5.28 8.52
N ALA A 445 20.45 5.32 9.58
CA ALA A 445 21.04 4.14 10.21
C ALA A 445 19.99 3.19 10.83
N ARG A 446 18.77 3.67 11.12
CA ARG A 446 17.64 2.84 11.58
C ARG A 446 17.00 2.01 10.47
N GLY A 447 17.42 2.21 9.22
CA GLY A 447 16.69 1.76 8.04
C GLY A 447 15.55 2.73 7.72
N TYR A 448 15.35 3.00 6.43
CA TYR A 448 14.47 4.08 5.99
C TYR A 448 13.02 3.95 6.46
N GLN A 449 12.52 2.72 6.57
CA GLN A 449 11.15 2.47 7.03
C GLN A 449 11.01 2.76 8.53
N GLY A 450 12.06 2.52 9.33
CA GLY A 450 12.02 2.73 10.78
C GLY A 450 12.07 4.16 11.17
N ALA A 451 12.93 4.90 10.50
CA ALA A 451 13.01 6.32 10.65
C ALA A 451 11.66 7.00 10.32
N ILE A 452 10.96 6.56 9.26
CA ILE A 452 9.64 7.11 8.90
C ILE A 452 8.59 6.77 9.97
N VAL A 453 8.51 5.52 10.43
CA VAL A 453 7.51 5.11 11.44
C VAL A 453 7.74 5.81 12.77
N GLU A 454 8.97 5.90 13.23
CA GLU A 454 9.32 6.56 14.48
C GLU A 454 9.04 8.07 14.43
N ASP A 455 9.46 8.74 13.37
CA ASP A 455 9.22 10.17 13.21
C ASP A 455 7.70 10.46 13.08
N ALA A 456 6.95 9.61 12.38
CA ALA A 456 5.49 9.72 12.32
C ALA A 456 4.80 9.56 13.69
N LYS A 457 5.29 8.65 14.54
CA LYS A 457 4.82 8.52 15.94
C LYS A 457 5.13 9.77 16.75
N ASN A 458 6.34 10.32 16.61
CA ASN A 458 6.78 11.53 17.33
C ASN A 458 5.94 12.77 16.99
N LEU A 459 5.33 12.83 15.80
CA LEU A 459 4.38 13.89 15.43
C LEU A 459 3.00 13.75 16.07
N ASN A 460 2.74 12.67 16.81
CA ASN A 460 1.48 12.36 17.46
C ASN A 460 1.67 12.06 18.96
N PRO A 461 2.22 12.99 19.76
CA PRO A 461 2.65 12.74 21.15
C PRO A 461 1.50 12.45 22.13
N ASN A 462 0.25 12.71 21.74
CA ASN A 462 -0.93 12.47 22.57
C ASN A 462 -1.50 11.06 22.39
N VAL A 463 -0.89 10.23 21.56
CA VAL A 463 -1.34 8.87 21.27
C VAL A 463 -0.48 7.87 22.05
N ASP A 464 -1.13 7.02 22.83
CA ASP A 464 -0.45 5.89 23.46
C ASP A 464 -0.20 4.77 22.44
N PHE A 465 0.98 4.80 21.85
CA PHE A 465 1.38 3.82 20.83
C PHE A 465 1.68 2.43 21.40
N SER A 466 1.79 2.26 22.72
CA SER A 466 2.00 0.94 23.34
C SER A 466 0.76 0.02 23.22
N ALA A 467 -0.40 0.61 22.91
CA ALA A 467 -1.65 -0.11 22.70
C ALA A 467 -1.77 -0.82 21.34
N TYR A 468 -0.81 -0.60 20.41
CA TYR A 468 -0.87 -1.12 19.04
C TYR A 468 0.30 -2.06 18.75
N SER A 469 0.02 -3.11 17.99
CA SER A 469 1.01 -4.11 17.56
C SER A 469 1.46 -3.91 16.11
N ILE A 470 0.68 -3.18 15.32
CA ILE A 470 0.93 -2.93 13.89
C ILE A 470 0.79 -1.43 13.59
N PHE A 471 1.71 -0.88 12.81
CA PHE A 471 1.79 0.53 12.48
C PHE A 471 1.78 0.69 10.97
N TYR A 472 0.73 1.30 10.44
CA TYR A 472 0.65 1.66 9.03
C TYR A 472 1.05 3.12 8.87
N VAL A 473 2.03 3.40 8.01
CA VAL A 473 2.36 4.78 7.63
C VAL A 473 2.08 4.95 6.14
N VAL A 474 1.11 5.80 5.84
CA VAL A 474 0.72 6.14 4.47
C VAL A 474 1.46 7.40 4.04
N CYS A 475 2.26 7.25 3.00
CA CYS A 475 3.01 8.31 2.33
C CYS A 475 2.22 8.85 1.13
N PRO A 476 2.53 10.06 0.62
CA PRO A 476 1.76 10.69 -0.45
C PRO A 476 1.84 9.91 -1.78
N PRO A 477 0.90 10.13 -2.73
CA PRO A 477 0.89 9.45 -4.03
C PRO A 477 2.17 9.58 -4.86
N GLY A 478 2.94 10.65 -4.68
CA GLY A 478 4.23 10.85 -5.36
C GLY A 478 5.42 10.10 -4.74
N PHE A 479 5.22 9.42 -3.60
CA PHE A 479 6.32 8.78 -2.86
C PHE A 479 6.76 7.47 -3.52
N ASN A 480 7.73 7.56 -4.43
CA ASN A 480 8.22 6.43 -5.23
C ASN A 480 9.49 5.76 -4.68
N HIS A 481 9.95 6.18 -3.49
CA HIS A 481 11.11 5.60 -2.80
C HIS A 481 10.84 4.20 -2.24
N ILE A 482 9.58 3.74 -2.25
CA ILE A 482 9.17 2.37 -1.95
C ILE A 482 8.34 1.87 -3.12
N SER A 483 8.70 0.72 -3.70
CA SER A 483 7.90 0.07 -4.73
C SER A 483 6.73 -0.70 -4.09
N GLY A 484 5.69 0.03 -3.69
CA GLY A 484 4.44 -0.54 -3.15
C GLY A 484 4.35 -0.37 -1.65
N ALA A 485 5.00 -1.26 -0.90
CA ALA A 485 5.07 -1.25 0.54
C ALA A 485 6.18 -2.18 1.06
N GLY A 486 6.46 -2.13 2.35
CA GLY A 486 7.34 -3.12 2.97
C GLY A 486 7.13 -3.17 4.48
N GLY A 487 6.93 -4.38 4.98
CA GLY A 487 6.89 -4.67 6.41
C GLY A 487 8.29 -4.62 7.01
N VAL A 488 8.44 -3.94 8.15
CA VAL A 488 9.72 -3.87 8.88
C VAL A 488 9.50 -4.05 10.37
N ARG A 489 10.50 -4.65 11.02
CA ARG A 489 10.62 -4.78 12.47
C ARG A 489 11.35 -3.56 13.03
N PHE A 490 10.77 -2.89 14.01
CA PHE A 490 11.40 -1.79 14.74
C PHE A 490 11.51 -2.12 16.23
N GLY A 491 12.56 -1.61 16.88
CA GLY A 491 12.76 -1.64 18.33
C GLY A 491 14.09 -2.28 18.75
N ASP A 492 14.71 -1.70 19.78
CA ASP A 492 15.81 -2.35 20.53
C ASP A 492 15.24 -3.49 21.40
N ASP A 493 15.91 -4.65 21.39
CA ASP A 493 15.94 -5.75 22.40
C ASP A 493 14.71 -5.95 23.35
N GLY A 494 13.48 -5.70 22.90
CA GLY A 494 12.28 -5.87 23.74
C GLY A 494 10.93 -5.41 23.16
N ASP A 495 10.89 -4.45 22.24
CA ASP A 495 9.65 -3.88 21.68
C ASP A 495 9.56 -4.09 20.15
N LEU A 496 9.51 -5.35 19.69
CA LEU A 496 9.32 -5.65 18.27
C LEU A 496 7.97 -5.10 17.79
N VAL A 497 8.03 -3.99 17.05
CA VAL A 497 6.91 -3.29 16.45
C VAL A 497 6.90 -3.54 14.95
N HIS A 498 5.79 -4.02 14.41
CA HIS A 498 5.63 -4.22 12.97
C HIS A 498 5.13 -2.95 12.31
N GLY A 499 5.92 -2.36 11.42
CA GLY A 499 5.49 -1.23 10.61
C GLY A 499 5.36 -1.59 9.14
N VAL A 500 4.31 -1.12 8.48
CA VAL A 500 4.11 -1.23 7.03
C VAL A 500 4.01 0.18 6.48
N ILE A 501 4.86 0.50 5.52
CA ILE A 501 4.80 1.79 4.83
C ILE A 501 4.16 1.60 3.48
N PHE A 502 3.35 2.58 3.12
CA PHE A 502 2.48 2.60 1.97
C PHE A 502 2.88 3.80 1.10
N GLY A 503 3.44 3.57 -0.10
CA GLY A 503 3.88 4.60 -1.05
C GLY A 503 3.11 4.68 -2.38
N GLY A 504 3.60 5.47 -3.33
CA GLY A 504 2.88 5.94 -4.53
C GLY A 504 2.14 4.89 -5.37
N GLY A 505 2.64 3.66 -5.46
CA GLY A 505 1.96 2.57 -6.18
C GLY A 505 0.66 2.07 -5.52
N LEU A 506 0.43 2.36 -4.23
CA LEU A 506 -0.76 1.85 -3.53
C LEU A 506 -2.07 2.50 -3.97
N TYR A 507 -2.02 3.75 -4.44
CA TYR A 507 -3.22 4.54 -4.76
C TYR A 507 -3.93 4.02 -6.02
N GLU A 508 -3.23 3.17 -6.77
CA GLU A 508 -3.72 2.47 -7.95
C GLU A 508 -3.88 0.96 -7.66
N SER A 509 -3.58 0.50 -6.43
CA SER A 509 -3.53 -0.92 -6.07
C SER A 509 -4.81 -1.40 -5.36
N PRO A 510 -5.18 -2.69 -5.50
CA PRO A 510 -6.30 -3.25 -4.76
C PRO A 510 -5.98 -3.42 -3.27
N TYR A 511 -7.02 -3.48 -2.44
CA TYR A 511 -6.93 -3.68 -0.97
C TYR A 511 -6.19 -4.97 -0.57
N THR A 512 -6.08 -5.94 -1.47
CA THR A 512 -5.31 -7.16 -1.29
C THR A 512 -3.81 -6.91 -1.23
N LEU A 513 -3.30 -5.78 -1.74
CA LEU A 513 -1.93 -5.33 -1.45
C LEU A 513 -1.77 -4.99 0.03
N PHE A 514 -2.73 -4.31 0.64
CA PHE A 514 -2.71 -4.07 2.09
C PHE A 514 -2.66 -5.39 2.88
N VAL A 515 -3.38 -6.40 2.41
CA VAL A 515 -3.39 -7.76 3.00
C VAL A 515 -2.03 -8.45 2.83
N HIS A 516 -1.43 -8.38 1.65
CA HIS A 516 -0.09 -8.91 1.36
C HIS A 516 0.95 -8.37 2.33
N GLU A 517 1.01 -7.04 2.46
CA GLU A 517 2.00 -6.36 3.29
C GLU A 517 1.76 -6.58 4.78
N THR A 518 0.49 -6.64 5.17
CA THR A 518 0.12 -7.06 6.53
C THR A 518 0.52 -8.52 6.78
N GLY A 519 0.50 -9.39 5.76
CA GLY A 519 0.98 -10.76 5.83
C GLY A 519 2.46 -10.87 6.24
N HIS A 520 3.32 -9.95 5.82
CA HIS A 520 4.71 -9.90 6.29
C HIS A 520 4.82 -9.61 7.79
N THR A 521 3.89 -8.82 8.37
CA THR A 521 3.84 -8.59 9.82
C THR A 521 3.54 -9.86 10.60
N PHE A 522 2.95 -10.86 9.95
CA PHE A 522 2.70 -12.18 10.49
C PHE A 522 3.83 -13.19 10.23
N GLY A 523 4.90 -12.77 9.54
CA GLY A 523 6.02 -13.63 9.19
C GLY A 523 5.77 -14.50 7.95
N LEU A 524 4.84 -14.10 7.07
CA LEU A 524 4.65 -14.74 5.77
C LEU A 524 5.69 -14.22 4.76
N PRO A 525 6.37 -15.10 4.01
CA PRO A 525 7.35 -14.70 3.01
C PRO A 525 6.68 -14.30 1.69
N ASP A 526 7.42 -13.56 0.87
CA ASP A 526 7.10 -13.43 -0.55
C ASP A 526 7.31 -14.78 -1.25
N VAL A 527 6.24 -15.29 -1.89
CA VAL A 527 6.26 -16.60 -2.57
C VAL A 527 6.27 -16.50 -4.11
N TYR A 528 6.41 -15.29 -4.65
CA TYR A 528 6.73 -15.06 -6.07
C TYR A 528 8.25 -15.04 -6.28
N PRO A 529 8.74 -15.40 -7.49
CA PRO A 529 10.18 -15.33 -7.78
C PRO A 529 10.66 -13.88 -7.71
N GLY A 530 11.78 -13.65 -7.02
CA GLY A 530 12.42 -12.33 -6.99
C GLY A 530 12.89 -11.90 -8.37
N ARG A 531 13.23 -10.62 -8.54
CA ARG A 531 14.06 -10.15 -9.67
C ARG A 531 15.51 -10.47 -9.34
N PRO A 532 16.14 -11.55 -9.84
CA PRO A 532 17.57 -11.69 -9.62
C PRO A 532 18.28 -10.70 -10.56
N ASN A 533 19.47 -10.25 -10.17
CA ASN A 533 20.39 -9.49 -11.01
C ASN A 533 20.84 -10.32 -12.23
N TYR A 534 19.94 -10.60 -13.18
CA TYR A 534 20.26 -11.23 -14.45
C TYR A 534 20.53 -10.16 -15.51
N PRO A 535 21.54 -10.37 -16.37
CA PRO A 535 21.83 -9.46 -17.48
C PRO A 535 20.62 -9.31 -18.42
N PRO A 536 20.51 -8.18 -19.15
CA PRO A 536 19.31 -7.77 -19.91
C PRO A 536 18.89 -8.73 -21.04
N GLU A 537 19.66 -9.78 -21.29
CA GLU A 537 19.49 -10.70 -22.40
C GLU A 537 18.57 -11.90 -22.12
N ASN A 538 17.99 -12.02 -20.91
CA ASN A 538 16.87 -12.96 -20.71
C ASN A 538 15.95 -12.62 -19.51
N PRO A 539 15.04 -11.62 -19.62
CA PRO A 539 14.08 -11.23 -18.57
C PRO A 539 12.93 -12.24 -18.35
N SER A 540 13.11 -13.51 -18.73
CA SER A 540 12.02 -14.39 -19.16
C SER A 540 11.77 -15.61 -18.28
N ARG A 541 12.23 -15.60 -17.03
CA ARG A 541 12.01 -16.74 -16.10
C ARG A 541 11.13 -16.41 -14.90
N HIS A 542 10.48 -15.24 -14.86
CA HIS A 542 9.54 -14.86 -13.79
C HIS A 542 8.17 -15.52 -13.96
N PHE A 543 8.11 -16.85 -14.04
CA PHE A 543 6.84 -17.56 -13.88
C PHE A 543 6.44 -17.45 -12.41
N LEU A 544 5.25 -16.93 -12.10
CA LEU A 544 4.67 -17.03 -10.75
C LEU A 544 4.51 -18.53 -10.44
N ARG A 545 5.52 -19.18 -9.85
CA ARG A 545 5.47 -20.62 -9.57
C ARG A 545 4.40 -20.97 -8.54
N ALA A 546 4.10 -20.07 -7.62
CA ALA A 546 2.94 -20.16 -6.74
C ALA A 546 1.63 -19.72 -7.43
N GLY A 547 1.69 -19.05 -8.58
CA GLY A 547 0.53 -18.58 -9.34
C GLY A 547 -0.28 -17.49 -8.63
N SER A 548 -1.49 -17.24 -9.12
CA SER A 548 -2.43 -16.26 -8.55
C SER A 548 -3.27 -16.82 -7.38
N TRP A 549 -2.81 -17.89 -6.75
CA TRP A 549 -3.59 -18.65 -5.75
C TRP A 549 -3.35 -18.19 -4.31
N ASP A 550 -2.28 -17.43 -4.06
CA ASP A 550 -1.94 -16.89 -2.74
C ASP A 550 -1.62 -15.39 -2.83
N VAL A 551 -2.16 -14.63 -1.88
CA VAL A 551 -1.99 -13.18 -1.80
C VAL A 551 -0.52 -12.77 -1.62
N MET A 552 0.31 -13.61 -1.00
CA MET A 552 1.77 -13.44 -0.89
C MET A 552 2.51 -13.73 -2.21
N SER A 553 1.80 -14.21 -3.24
CA SER A 553 2.32 -14.37 -4.61
C SER A 553 1.81 -13.27 -5.54
N SER A 554 0.49 -13.06 -5.55
CA SER A 554 -0.18 -12.11 -6.44
C SER A 554 -1.30 -11.41 -5.69
N ALA A 555 -0.95 -10.32 -5.03
CA ALA A 555 -1.91 -9.48 -4.32
C ALA A 555 -3.04 -9.01 -5.25
N GLY A 556 -2.77 -8.76 -6.54
CA GLY A 556 -3.80 -8.30 -7.48
C GLY A 556 -4.90 -9.31 -7.83
N ASN A 557 -4.60 -10.61 -7.78
CA ASN A 557 -5.45 -11.65 -8.36
C ASN A 557 -5.91 -12.71 -7.34
N ALA A 558 -5.17 -12.91 -6.25
CA ALA A 558 -5.51 -13.93 -5.27
C ALA A 558 -6.73 -13.53 -4.41
N THR A 559 -7.54 -14.52 -4.05
CA THR A 559 -8.69 -14.33 -3.15
C THR A 559 -8.40 -14.70 -1.70
N GLY A 560 -7.17 -15.11 -1.37
CA GLY A 560 -6.82 -15.57 -0.04
C GLY A 560 -5.41 -16.11 0.10
N PHE A 561 -5.19 -16.83 1.19
CA PHE A 561 -3.94 -17.53 1.50
C PHE A 561 -4.10 -19.03 1.27
N PHE A 562 -3.02 -19.69 0.84
CA PHE A 562 -2.87 -21.14 0.78
C PHE A 562 -3.24 -21.81 2.10
N GLY A 563 -3.75 -23.03 2.02
CA GLY A 563 -4.03 -23.85 3.21
C GLY A 563 -2.81 -24.01 4.11
N TRP A 564 -1.60 -24.09 3.54
CA TRP A 564 -0.36 -24.15 4.30
C TRP A 564 -0.09 -22.90 5.15
N HIS A 565 -0.30 -21.70 4.60
CA HIS A 565 -0.19 -20.46 5.37
C HIS A 565 -1.22 -20.41 6.50
N ARG A 566 -2.47 -20.75 6.22
CA ARG A 566 -3.52 -20.84 7.25
C ARG A 566 -3.18 -21.88 8.33
N HIS A 567 -2.56 -23.00 7.96
CA HIS A 567 -2.08 -23.99 8.91
C HIS A 567 -0.93 -23.43 9.77
N LYS A 568 0.10 -22.83 9.18
CA LYS A 568 1.25 -22.25 9.90
C LYS A 568 0.80 -21.22 10.94
N MET A 569 -0.24 -20.46 10.60
CA MET A 569 -0.84 -19.43 11.43
C MET A 569 -1.78 -19.95 12.54
N GLY A 570 -2.10 -21.24 12.56
CA GLY A 570 -3.06 -21.82 13.51
C GLY A 570 -4.52 -21.55 13.15
N TRP A 571 -4.79 -20.99 11.98
CA TRP A 571 -6.13 -20.66 11.53
C TRP A 571 -6.93 -21.89 11.12
N LEU A 572 -6.29 -22.82 10.40
CA LEU A 572 -6.92 -24.07 9.97
C LEU A 572 -6.95 -25.08 11.12
N ASP A 573 -8.16 -25.46 11.56
CA ASP A 573 -8.34 -26.45 12.64
C ASP A 573 -7.73 -27.81 12.30
N THR A 574 -7.27 -28.54 13.32
CA THR A 574 -6.59 -29.82 13.16
C THR A 574 -7.43 -30.85 12.41
N HIS A 575 -8.74 -30.90 12.63
CA HIS A 575 -9.66 -31.81 11.95
C HIS A 575 -9.96 -31.41 10.49
N ARG A 576 -9.53 -30.23 10.04
CA ARG A 576 -9.67 -29.78 8.65
C ARG A 576 -8.50 -30.24 7.78
N LYS A 577 -7.50 -30.90 8.34
CA LYS A 577 -6.32 -31.38 7.61
C LYS A 577 -5.95 -32.81 7.98
N THR A 578 -5.26 -33.49 7.08
CA THR A 578 -4.78 -34.86 7.28
C THR A 578 -3.35 -35.01 6.76
N TYR A 579 -2.61 -35.99 7.29
CA TYR A 579 -1.22 -36.28 6.93
C TYR A 579 -1.12 -37.73 6.43
N PHE A 580 -0.36 -37.97 5.36
CA PHE A 580 -0.13 -39.30 4.81
C PHE A 580 1.35 -39.55 4.58
N GLU A 581 1.90 -40.57 5.24
CA GLU A 581 3.32 -40.96 5.12
C GLU A 581 3.54 -42.13 4.15
N SER A 582 2.59 -43.07 4.08
CA SER A 582 2.64 -44.19 3.15
C SER A 582 1.25 -44.79 2.92
N GLY A 583 1.12 -45.64 1.90
CA GLY A 583 -0.10 -46.38 1.57
C GLY A 583 -1.06 -45.64 0.65
N THR A 584 -2.22 -46.25 0.43
CA THR A 584 -3.28 -45.73 -0.45
C THR A 584 -4.48 -45.29 0.37
N HIS A 585 -4.89 -44.03 0.21
CA HIS A 585 -5.94 -43.39 0.98
C HIS A 585 -6.95 -42.73 0.05
N GLU A 586 -8.24 -42.92 0.30
CA GLU A 586 -9.31 -42.17 -0.36
C GLU A 586 -9.91 -41.17 0.61
N ILE A 587 -9.93 -39.89 0.23
CA ILE A 587 -10.51 -38.81 1.03
C ILE A 587 -11.42 -37.92 0.19
N VAL A 588 -12.36 -37.25 0.86
CA VAL A 588 -13.16 -36.18 0.28
C VAL A 588 -12.58 -34.85 0.74
N LEU A 589 -12.07 -34.07 -0.21
CA LEU A 589 -11.60 -32.71 0.00
C LEU A 589 -12.74 -31.71 -0.17
N THR A 590 -12.78 -30.74 0.72
CA THR A 590 -13.70 -29.59 0.75
C THR A 590 -12.91 -28.30 0.63
N ARG A 591 -13.53 -27.21 0.19
CA ARG A 591 -12.84 -25.92 0.03
C ARG A 591 -12.31 -25.39 1.37
N LEU A 592 -11.24 -24.59 1.34
CA LEU A 592 -10.77 -23.89 2.54
C LEU A 592 -11.82 -22.89 3.00
N SER A 593 -12.58 -22.29 2.08
CA SER A 593 -13.72 -21.42 2.42
C SER A 593 -14.91 -22.15 3.08
N SER A 594 -14.98 -23.48 3.07
CA SER A 594 -16.04 -24.24 3.73
C SER A 594 -15.93 -24.16 5.26
N CYS A 595 -17.06 -24.34 5.96
CA CYS A 595 -17.09 -24.35 7.43
C CYS A 595 -16.59 -25.67 8.04
N CYS A 596 -16.62 -26.78 7.30
CA CYS A 596 -16.30 -28.11 7.80
C CYS A 596 -15.78 -29.04 6.69
N GLY A 597 -15.30 -30.22 7.12
CA GLY A 597 -14.72 -31.25 6.23
C GLY A 597 -13.20 -31.18 6.15
N THR A 598 -12.58 -32.19 5.55
CA THR A 598 -11.14 -32.17 5.27
C THR A 598 -10.88 -31.22 4.11
N SER A 599 -10.00 -30.24 4.28
CA SER A 599 -9.70 -29.23 3.25
C SER A 599 -8.28 -29.27 2.73
N MET A 600 -7.39 -29.95 3.44
CA MET A 600 -5.98 -30.04 3.08
C MET A 600 -5.42 -31.42 3.45
N ALA A 601 -4.77 -32.09 2.51
CA ALA A 601 -3.93 -33.24 2.78
C ALA A 601 -2.46 -32.86 2.60
N VAL A 602 -1.60 -33.31 3.52
CA VAL A 602 -0.17 -33.02 3.53
C VAL A 602 0.62 -34.32 3.43
N ILE A 603 1.61 -34.32 2.55
CA ILE A 603 2.47 -35.48 2.28
C ILE A 603 3.92 -35.01 2.50
N PRO A 604 4.59 -35.45 3.58
CA PRO A 604 5.97 -35.08 3.85
C PRO A 604 6.93 -35.70 2.83
N VAL A 605 8.02 -34.99 2.53
CA VAL A 605 9.18 -35.52 1.80
C VAL A 605 10.30 -35.77 2.79
N GLY A 606 10.82 -36.99 2.85
CA GLY A 606 11.86 -37.38 3.80
C GLY A 606 11.31 -37.74 5.19
N MET A 607 11.96 -37.26 6.26
CA MET A 607 11.58 -37.60 7.64
C MET A 607 10.26 -36.93 8.02
N ALA A 608 9.25 -37.74 8.36
CA ALA A 608 7.90 -37.26 8.66
C ALA A 608 7.79 -36.43 9.95
N GLU A 609 8.69 -36.63 10.92
CA GLU A 609 8.69 -35.89 12.19
C GLU A 609 9.08 -34.41 12.02
N ASN A 610 9.91 -34.09 11.02
CA ASN A 610 10.33 -32.72 10.71
C ASN A 610 10.68 -32.56 9.22
N PRO A 611 9.69 -32.61 8.32
CA PRO A 611 9.94 -32.54 6.89
C PRO A 611 10.45 -31.15 6.51
N SER A 612 11.59 -31.11 5.80
CA SER A 612 12.10 -29.87 5.21
C SER A 612 11.31 -29.46 3.96
N LYS A 613 10.57 -30.40 3.37
CA LYS A 613 9.68 -30.20 2.23
C LYS A 613 8.41 -31.02 2.35
N VAL A 614 7.28 -30.46 1.93
CA VAL A 614 5.99 -31.15 1.90
C VAL A 614 5.29 -30.92 0.57
N PHE A 615 4.42 -31.83 0.18
CA PHE A 615 3.38 -31.60 -0.81
C PHE A 615 2.04 -31.38 -0.11
N VAL A 616 1.25 -30.47 -0.68
CA VAL A 616 -0.06 -30.12 -0.21
C VAL A 616 -1.07 -30.34 -1.33
N VAL A 617 -2.16 -31.03 -0.99
CA VAL A 617 -3.30 -31.29 -1.85
C VAL A 617 -4.51 -30.61 -1.22
N GLU A 618 -5.05 -29.60 -1.88
CA GLU A 618 -6.24 -28.85 -1.45
C GLU A 618 -7.16 -28.55 -2.63
N LEU A 619 -8.30 -27.90 -2.41
CA LEU A 619 -9.12 -27.41 -3.51
C LEU A 619 -8.72 -26.00 -3.91
N ALA A 620 -8.73 -25.73 -5.21
CA ALA A 620 -8.46 -24.41 -5.74
C ALA A 620 -9.53 -23.40 -5.28
N GLU A 621 -9.09 -22.33 -4.62
CA GLU A 621 -9.94 -21.18 -4.35
C GLU A 621 -10.06 -20.30 -5.60
N PRO A 622 -11.19 -19.65 -5.86
CA PRO A 622 -11.36 -18.86 -7.08
C PRO A 622 -10.29 -17.77 -7.17
N VAL A 623 -9.89 -17.39 -8.38
CA VAL A 623 -8.99 -16.24 -8.59
C VAL A 623 -9.76 -15.09 -9.20
N ILE A 624 -9.36 -13.88 -8.87
CA ILE A 624 -9.89 -12.65 -9.44
C ILE A 624 -9.30 -12.49 -10.83
N LYS A 625 -10.17 -12.40 -11.83
CA LYS A 625 -9.81 -12.02 -13.19
C LYS A 625 -10.05 -10.54 -13.41
N PHE A 626 -9.11 -9.95 -14.12
CA PHE A 626 -9.34 -8.71 -14.83
C PHE A 626 -9.95 -9.08 -16.16
N THR A 627 -11.24 -8.80 -16.34
CA THR A 627 -11.82 -8.78 -17.69
C THR A 627 -11.20 -7.60 -18.43
N ASN A 628 -10.69 -7.83 -19.63
CA ASN A 628 -10.17 -6.77 -20.51
C ASN A 628 -11.31 -5.85 -20.98
N SER A 629 -11.71 -4.94 -20.10
CA SER A 629 -12.46 -3.71 -20.30
C SER A 629 -12.78 -3.16 -18.91
N ASP A 630 -12.31 -1.95 -18.59
CA ASP A 630 -12.64 -1.15 -17.39
C ASP A 630 -11.68 -1.23 -16.18
N LEU A 631 -10.43 -0.78 -16.35
CA LEU A 631 -9.60 -0.35 -15.20
C LEU A 631 -10.07 0.97 -14.54
N ILE A 632 -11.23 1.52 -14.96
CA ILE A 632 -11.87 2.68 -14.31
C ILE A 632 -12.90 2.26 -13.24
N ARG A 633 -13.09 0.96 -12.99
CA ARG A 633 -13.97 0.52 -11.91
C ARG A 633 -13.32 -0.54 -11.04
N ALA A 634 -13.04 -0.16 -9.80
CA ALA A 634 -12.93 -1.05 -8.65
C ALA A 634 -14.23 -1.86 -8.36
N SER A 635 -15.04 -2.20 -9.37
CA SER A 635 -16.38 -2.77 -9.16
C SER A 635 -16.82 -3.90 -10.07
N ILE A 636 -16.02 -4.41 -11.01
CA ILE A 636 -16.35 -5.67 -11.69
C ILE A 636 -15.12 -6.59 -11.71
N PHE A 637 -14.97 -7.34 -10.63
CA PHE A 637 -14.08 -8.49 -10.58
C PHE A 637 -14.88 -9.71 -11.03
N GLU A 638 -14.51 -10.35 -12.12
CA GLU A 638 -15.03 -11.69 -12.42
C GLU A 638 -14.20 -12.71 -11.65
N MET A 639 -14.84 -13.44 -10.75
CA MET A 639 -14.18 -14.60 -10.12
C MET A 639 -14.20 -15.73 -11.13
N SER A 640 -13.05 -16.24 -11.53
CA SER A 640 -13.03 -17.49 -12.28
C SER A 640 -13.23 -18.66 -11.34
N GLU A 641 -14.27 -19.44 -11.59
CA GLU A 641 -14.49 -20.73 -10.97
C GLU A 641 -13.57 -21.78 -11.60
N ASN A 642 -12.25 -21.63 -11.42
CA ASN A 642 -11.33 -22.72 -11.69
C ASN A 642 -11.51 -23.74 -10.56
N ASP A 643 -12.31 -24.77 -10.83
CA ASP A 643 -12.71 -25.77 -9.85
C ASP A 643 -11.91 -27.06 -10.04
N GLY A 644 -11.30 -27.56 -8.97
CA GLY A 644 -10.44 -28.73 -9.02
C GLY A 644 -9.49 -28.83 -7.84
N VAL A 645 -8.63 -29.83 -7.91
CA VAL A 645 -7.63 -30.15 -6.89
C VAL A 645 -6.33 -29.41 -7.21
N LEU A 646 -5.92 -28.51 -6.32
CA LEU A 646 -4.65 -27.79 -6.41
C LEU A 646 -3.56 -28.58 -5.68
N ILE A 647 -2.44 -28.81 -6.36
CA ILE A 647 -1.29 -29.52 -5.79
C ILE A 647 -0.08 -28.61 -5.83
N TYR A 648 0.57 -28.41 -4.69
CA TYR A 648 1.78 -27.60 -4.58
C TYR A 648 2.77 -28.18 -3.59
N SER A 649 4.04 -27.85 -3.75
CA SER A 649 5.08 -28.14 -2.76
C SER A 649 5.41 -26.90 -1.95
N VAL A 650 5.81 -27.13 -0.70
CA VAL A 650 6.40 -26.13 0.18
C VAL A 650 7.76 -26.63 0.63
N ASP A 651 8.79 -25.84 0.37
CA ASP A 651 10.18 -26.18 0.66
C ASP A 651 10.76 -25.14 1.63
N ALA A 652 10.91 -25.56 2.89
CA ALA A 652 11.41 -24.70 3.97
C ALA A 652 12.91 -24.45 3.88
N THR A 653 13.65 -25.16 3.03
CA THR A 653 15.08 -24.93 2.81
C THR A 653 15.35 -23.73 1.88
N LYS A 654 14.32 -23.26 1.18
CA LYS A 654 14.44 -22.16 0.23
C LYS A 654 14.08 -20.82 0.89
N PRO A 655 14.93 -19.78 0.72
CA PRO A 655 14.60 -18.45 1.21
C PRO A 655 13.42 -17.84 0.43
N THR A 656 12.86 -16.76 0.99
CA THR A 656 11.85 -15.93 0.31
C THR A 656 12.34 -15.58 -1.10
N LYS A 657 11.42 -15.50 -2.08
CA LYS A 657 11.74 -15.18 -3.48
C LYS A 657 12.58 -16.21 -4.25
N ALA A 658 12.98 -17.33 -3.64
CA ALA A 658 13.69 -18.43 -4.29
C ALA A 658 12.79 -19.62 -4.64
N ASP A 659 11.51 -19.36 -4.97
CA ASP A 659 10.48 -20.36 -5.24
C ASP A 659 10.28 -21.38 -4.09
N PRO A 660 10.00 -20.93 -2.85
CA PRO A 660 9.68 -21.83 -1.73
C PRO A 660 8.33 -22.54 -1.88
N PHE A 661 7.45 -22.02 -2.74
CA PHE A 661 6.17 -22.63 -3.11
C PHE A 661 6.12 -22.86 -4.62
N ILE A 662 5.76 -24.07 -5.02
CA ILE A 662 5.61 -24.42 -6.44
C ILE A 662 4.28 -25.13 -6.61
N VAL A 663 3.35 -24.49 -7.34
CA VAL A 663 2.12 -25.11 -7.82
C VAL A 663 2.43 -25.93 -9.07
N TYR A 664 2.03 -27.19 -9.05
CA TYR A 664 2.17 -28.10 -10.18
C TYR A 664 0.91 -27.99 -11.04
N SER A 665 1.07 -27.58 -12.29
CA SER A 665 -0.03 -27.42 -13.24
C SER A 665 0.01 -28.53 -14.28
N LYS A 666 -1.14 -29.19 -14.48
CA LYS A 666 -1.37 -30.12 -15.60
C LYS A 666 -1.00 -29.51 -16.97
N ALA A 667 -1.25 -28.21 -17.14
CA ALA A 667 -0.99 -27.51 -18.40
C ALA A 667 0.51 -27.28 -18.65
N LEU A 668 1.35 -27.20 -17.61
CA LEU A 668 2.79 -27.00 -17.76
C LEU A 668 3.56 -28.30 -17.96
N GLU A 669 3.07 -29.43 -17.43
CA GLU A 669 3.64 -30.76 -17.69
C GLU A 669 3.57 -31.14 -19.18
N SER A 670 2.51 -30.74 -19.88
CA SER A 670 2.37 -30.97 -21.33
C SER A 670 3.26 -30.06 -22.20
N VAL A 671 3.88 -29.03 -21.62
CA VAL A 671 4.69 -28.00 -22.33
C VAL A 671 6.17 -28.05 -21.95
N GLN A 672 6.62 -29.07 -21.20
CA GLN A 672 8.05 -29.32 -20.96
C GLN A 672 8.88 -29.59 -22.23
N GLN A 673 8.26 -29.72 -23.40
CA GLN A 673 8.98 -29.57 -24.66
C GLN A 673 9.37 -28.10 -24.83
N ALA A 674 10.65 -27.79 -24.61
CA ALA A 674 11.22 -26.45 -24.71
C ALA A 674 10.61 -25.67 -25.91
N PRO A 675 9.76 -24.66 -25.66
CA PRO A 675 9.01 -23.99 -26.74
C PRO A 675 9.90 -23.06 -27.58
N PHE A 676 11.20 -22.99 -27.27
CA PHE A 676 12.15 -22.09 -27.89
C PHE A 676 13.41 -22.83 -28.31
N THR A 677 13.88 -22.49 -29.51
CA THR A 677 15.14 -22.92 -30.09
C THR A 677 16.11 -21.74 -30.13
N THR A 678 17.39 -22.00 -30.36
CA THR A 678 18.38 -20.94 -30.59
C THR A 678 17.91 -20.03 -31.74
N GLY A 679 17.58 -18.78 -31.44
CA GLY A 679 17.09 -17.78 -32.42
C GLY A 679 15.67 -17.24 -32.18
N SER A 680 14.93 -17.74 -31.17
CA SER A 680 13.63 -17.18 -30.81
C SER A 680 13.71 -15.69 -30.41
N SER A 681 12.73 -14.91 -30.87
CA SER A 681 12.68 -13.46 -30.67
C SER A 681 12.15 -13.07 -29.28
N PHE A 682 12.52 -11.87 -28.83
CA PHE A 682 12.07 -11.31 -27.55
C PHE A 682 10.53 -11.20 -27.45
N ALA A 683 9.85 -10.94 -28.56
CA ALA A 683 8.39 -10.83 -28.61
C ALA A 683 7.68 -12.19 -28.44
N GLU A 684 8.26 -13.28 -28.97
CA GLU A 684 7.74 -14.64 -28.79
C GLU A 684 7.85 -15.09 -27.34
N ILE A 685 8.95 -14.72 -26.69
CA ILE A 685 9.20 -14.97 -25.27
C ILE A 685 8.21 -14.21 -24.37
N GLN A 686 7.92 -12.94 -24.66
CA GLN A 686 6.92 -12.17 -23.91
C GLN A 686 5.49 -12.71 -24.06
N ARG A 687 5.11 -13.17 -25.25
CA ARG A 687 3.80 -13.83 -25.47
C ARG A 687 3.67 -15.11 -24.67
N PHE A 688 4.73 -15.91 -24.60
CA PHE A 688 4.75 -17.12 -23.77
C PHE A 688 4.67 -16.81 -22.28
N ASN A 689 5.30 -15.74 -21.79
CA ASN A 689 5.21 -15.36 -20.37
C ASN A 689 3.78 -14.91 -19.98
N LYS A 690 3.10 -14.16 -20.86
CA LYS A 690 1.67 -13.83 -20.70
C LYS A 690 0.79 -15.09 -20.76
N TRP A 691 1.16 -16.06 -21.59
CA TRP A 691 0.45 -17.33 -21.74
C TRP A 691 0.67 -18.31 -20.57
N ALA A 692 1.88 -18.41 -20.03
CA ALA A 692 2.21 -19.29 -18.91
C ALA A 692 1.60 -18.80 -17.58
N SER A 693 1.50 -17.48 -17.38
CA SER A 693 0.76 -16.91 -16.25
C SER A 693 -0.74 -17.19 -16.34
N GLN A 694 -1.33 -17.14 -17.55
CA GLN A 694 -2.71 -17.58 -17.81
C GLN A 694 -2.89 -19.11 -17.60
N MET A 695 -1.86 -19.93 -17.85
CA MET A 695 -1.91 -21.38 -17.62
C MET A 695 -1.84 -21.80 -16.15
N MET A 696 -1.29 -20.97 -15.27
CA MET A 696 -1.35 -21.22 -13.83
C MET A 696 -2.79 -21.17 -13.30
N GLU A 697 -3.70 -20.53 -14.03
CA GLU A 697 -5.15 -20.54 -13.73
C GLU A 697 -5.79 -21.90 -14.10
N MET A 698 -5.19 -22.65 -15.03
CA MET A 698 -5.58 -24.02 -15.39
C MET A 698 -4.85 -25.09 -14.56
N ALA A 699 -4.17 -24.69 -13.49
CA ALA A 699 -3.45 -25.60 -12.61
C ALA A 699 -4.30 -26.69 -11.94
N PRO A 700 -5.57 -26.47 -11.56
CA PRO A 700 -6.32 -27.48 -10.81
C PRO A 700 -6.54 -28.77 -11.62
N TYR A 701 -6.26 -29.91 -11.00
CA TYR A 701 -6.54 -31.24 -11.51
C TYR A 701 -8.04 -31.55 -11.38
N THR A 702 -8.63 -32.16 -12.40
CA THR A 702 -10.07 -32.46 -12.47
C THR A 702 -10.32 -33.96 -12.53
N THR A 703 -11.59 -34.38 -12.43
CA THR A 703 -11.97 -35.80 -12.44
C THR A 703 -11.32 -36.59 -13.58
N GLY A 704 -10.64 -37.68 -13.24
CA GLY A 704 -9.89 -38.53 -14.15
C GLY A 704 -8.41 -38.15 -14.30
N ASP A 705 -7.98 -37.01 -13.76
CA ASP A 705 -6.58 -36.61 -13.80
C ASP A 705 -5.76 -37.28 -12.70
N ILE A 706 -4.48 -37.54 -13.01
CA ILE A 706 -3.51 -38.14 -12.10
C ILE A 706 -2.26 -37.24 -12.08
N PHE A 707 -1.84 -36.83 -10.89
CA PHE A 707 -0.53 -36.23 -10.65
C PHE A 707 0.42 -37.28 -10.10
N SER A 708 1.64 -37.29 -10.61
CA SER A 708 2.72 -38.16 -10.13
C SER A 708 3.97 -37.32 -9.89
N ASN A 709 4.69 -37.61 -8.81
CA ASN A 709 5.99 -36.99 -8.54
C ASN A 709 7.02 -38.06 -8.18
N GLU A 710 8.24 -37.93 -8.69
CA GLU A 710 9.32 -38.88 -8.39
C GLU A 710 10.13 -38.49 -7.14
N GLU A 711 10.11 -37.22 -6.74
CA GLU A 711 10.83 -36.70 -5.58
C GLU A 711 10.17 -37.13 -4.26
N ALA A 712 8.83 -37.11 -4.23
CA ALA A 712 8.04 -37.86 -3.27
C ALA A 712 7.27 -38.89 -4.07
N PRO A 713 7.62 -40.20 -4.03
CA PRO A 713 7.06 -41.21 -4.92
C PRO A 713 5.57 -41.42 -4.63
N MET A 714 4.73 -40.52 -5.13
CA MET A 714 3.34 -40.39 -4.80
C MET A 714 2.50 -40.19 -6.06
N ASN A 715 1.25 -40.65 -5.99
CA ASN A 715 0.22 -40.44 -7.00
C ASN A 715 -1.01 -39.82 -6.34
N VAL A 716 -1.56 -38.77 -6.96
CA VAL A 716 -2.84 -38.16 -6.57
C VAL A 716 -3.79 -38.29 -7.75
N GLU A 717 -4.79 -39.16 -7.61
CA GLU A 717 -5.83 -39.40 -8.61
C GLU A 717 -7.13 -38.71 -8.18
N VAL A 718 -7.71 -37.89 -9.06
CA VAL A 718 -8.98 -37.21 -8.81
C VAL A 718 -10.13 -38.10 -9.28
N LEU A 719 -10.83 -38.76 -8.35
CA LEU A 719 -11.80 -39.80 -8.66
C LEU A 719 -13.15 -39.25 -9.09
N GLU A 720 -13.68 -38.28 -8.36
CA GLU A 720 -15.01 -37.71 -8.62
C GLU A 720 -15.13 -36.30 -8.05
N LYS A 721 -15.95 -35.48 -8.73
CA LYS A 721 -16.46 -34.22 -8.21
C LYS A 721 -17.83 -34.47 -7.59
N ILE A 722 -18.02 -34.03 -6.35
CA ILE A 722 -19.26 -34.17 -5.59
C ILE A 722 -19.89 -32.78 -5.43
N GLY A 723 -21.11 -32.61 -5.95
CA GLY A 723 -21.83 -31.34 -5.91
C GLY A 723 -21.39 -30.32 -6.97
N SER A 724 -21.87 -29.07 -6.85
CA SER A 724 -21.62 -27.98 -7.78
C SER A 724 -21.49 -26.63 -7.07
N GLY A 725 -20.78 -25.68 -7.70
CA GLY A 725 -20.59 -24.33 -7.17
C GLY A 725 -19.70 -24.30 -5.92
N PRO A 726 -19.84 -23.31 -5.03
CA PRO A 726 -18.95 -23.10 -3.88
C PRO A 726 -19.01 -24.19 -2.80
N ASN A 727 -19.97 -25.12 -2.89
CA ASN A 727 -20.07 -26.28 -2.02
C ASN A 727 -19.52 -27.56 -2.69
N SER A 728 -18.82 -27.44 -3.82
CA SER A 728 -18.17 -28.58 -4.46
C SER A 728 -17.12 -29.19 -3.54
N SER A 729 -17.02 -30.50 -3.63
CA SER A 729 -15.97 -31.30 -2.99
C SER A 729 -15.41 -32.28 -4.01
N TYR A 730 -14.21 -32.79 -3.78
CA TYR A 730 -13.57 -33.76 -4.67
C TYR A 730 -13.13 -34.97 -3.87
N LYS A 731 -13.50 -36.15 -4.35
CA LYS A 731 -12.92 -37.39 -3.85
C LYS A 731 -11.59 -37.61 -4.56
N VAL A 732 -10.53 -37.77 -3.79
CA VAL A 732 -9.17 -38.02 -4.29
C VAL A 732 -8.62 -39.31 -3.70
N LYS A 733 -7.84 -40.01 -4.49
CA LYS A 733 -7.07 -41.17 -4.07
C LYS A 733 -5.59 -40.79 -4.06
N ILE A 734 -4.99 -40.81 -2.88
CA ILE A 734 -3.60 -40.47 -2.65
C ILE A 734 -2.86 -41.78 -2.36
N THR A 735 -1.88 -42.12 -3.19
CA THR A 735 -0.98 -43.25 -2.97
C THR A 735 0.41 -42.71 -2.71
N VAL A 736 0.97 -42.96 -1.52
CA VAL A 736 2.34 -42.60 -1.16
C VAL A 736 3.14 -43.89 -1.04
N ASN A 737 4.10 -44.09 -1.93
CA ASN A 737 4.95 -45.28 -1.89
C ASN A 737 6.00 -45.12 -0.79
N GLU A 738 6.39 -46.23 -0.16
CA GLU A 738 7.50 -46.19 0.80
C GLU A 738 8.79 -45.71 0.11
N PRO A 739 9.57 -44.83 0.75
CA PRO A 739 10.84 -44.40 0.20
C PRO A 739 11.73 -45.62 -0.04
N THR A 740 12.21 -45.78 -1.27
CA THR A 740 13.17 -46.83 -1.59
C THR A 740 14.45 -46.60 -0.78
N ALA A 741 15.10 -47.69 -0.32
CA ALA A 741 16.30 -47.65 0.53
C ALA A 741 17.51 -46.88 -0.05
N ALA A 742 17.41 -46.33 -1.26
CA ALA A 742 18.39 -45.43 -1.86
C ALA A 742 18.23 -43.95 -1.43
N ASN A 743 17.10 -43.58 -0.82
CA ASN A 743 16.76 -42.21 -0.41
C ASN A 743 16.71 -42.02 1.13
N GLN A 744 17.26 -42.96 1.91
CA GLN A 744 17.41 -42.84 3.38
C GLN A 744 18.83 -42.44 3.77
#